data_AF-A0A971UGR2-F1
#
_entry.id   AF-A0A971UGR2-F1
#
_cell.length_a   1.000
_cell.length_b   1.000
_cell.length_c   1.000
_cell.angle_alpha   90.00
_cell.angle_beta   90.00
_cell.angle_gamma   90.00
#
_symmetry.space_group_name_H-M   'P 1'
#
loop_
_entity.id
_entity.type
_entity.pdbx_description
1 polymer ?
#
loop_
_entity_poly.entity_id
_entity_poly.type
_entity_poly.pdbx_seq_one_letter_code
_entity_poly.pdbx_strand_id
1 'polypeptide(L)'
;MRCRALGVVLLSVLGAVVLNTLARSGRGDEIGYVEDFALATDRAEALKQLVRGTEDFYYYHCLYYQNLEQYDRVEPLLQAWIQRHSYTPRVYEIQYRQALLTYPQHPDASLEFLKRALDLQFNHQRQSLDARPDLPAQLDAAQLDRERLMQDALQNFQNLDGFEDAALDWLAETELPAERRRNLLERLVRPDVAQLPALIVADLSQPGSGGFGSLPIHRQLLLAQLDECLKLQPDLLNQTEFVKVYLARLCPSDDVDLPHDVTARQAYLDRLWSFVERLAPVHNSLKLHVLHHRLLLDRERGVYDQPRFLAYIALPRTASYVNPKYIEQESVGRYAADCQADFADVTGLPPVGDDEPLVRSYLQHFFLTETTYEPYQVYLEDTYLKHTFAETKIVFGLGDAEQWAALLPPEQYLALKQRVDLDFAFTNSRTFAAADPLRMDLYVKNVATLIVKVYEINTFNYYQQNQREVSADINLDGLVANAEQTFEYQEPAVRRVARHFEFPELDRPGVYVIDFIGNGQTSRAVIRKGQLHYLLRNSTIGHIFTILDERNQVLKDATLWLAGHEYRAGEDGTLAVPYTAQPGRQPIILSHQGLSTLAWFEHQAEDYQLAAGMYVDREALLAGKTAQLLVRPSLRVNGTPVTLTVLEDVRLTITSTDQDGVTTRKEVADFKLAEDCESVHEFQVPPRLSKIHFGLTAKVENLSQGKKVDLVVGEEFQLNGIDQTDEIKDLHLTNFAGQYVLELLGKNGEPRPYQAVHVALKHRDFRRPVEVDLQTSDKGQVVLGALADVDQLTASGPLKTPRTWQLRADQHSFPAVLHAAAGATVEVPYPGNATEPRRADLSLLEVRGGQNVADCFEALKLSDGLLVISGLPAGDYDLTLKRCGVRIRIQIAAGDVQASHVLGSRRHLELRNQKPLQIKRLEVSDTALNIDLVNASPFARVHVFATRYEPAYAVGDYLGRIRDPEPWRNAPPGCDSYYAAGRALGDEHRYIIDRKYAAKHPGNMLERPSLLLNPWAIRGTATGQQLAEEGDAFGAESAPAPTALAAPPAGETAPAELLQSANLDFLARGAVVLANLLPDDNGCIAVDRQALGPCQRVWVVAIDPQNIACRSVTLPEDTRHTVDLRLAGGLDPARHFTQQKQISVVDQGE
;
A
#
# COMPACT_ATOMS: atom_id res chain seq x y z
N MET A 1 -4.28 3.21 15.86
CA MET A 1 -4.43 3.86 17.19
C MET A 1 -5.89 4.06 17.67
N ARG A 2 -6.91 3.38 17.12
CA ARG A 2 -8.29 3.43 17.66
C ARG A 2 -8.78 2.15 18.38
N CYS A 3 -7.98 1.08 18.41
CA CYS A 3 -8.37 -0.17 19.09
C CYS A 3 -7.85 -0.34 20.53
N ARG A 4 -6.93 0.51 21.02
CA ARG A 4 -6.51 0.49 22.43
C ARG A 4 -7.42 1.29 23.37
N ALA A 5 -8.34 2.10 22.83
CA ALA A 5 -9.26 2.90 23.63
C ALA A 5 -10.52 2.10 24.07
N LEU A 6 -10.96 1.09 23.30
CA LEU A 6 -12.15 0.30 23.67
C LEU A 6 -11.86 -0.77 24.74
N GLY A 7 -10.66 -1.36 24.74
CA GLY A 7 -10.28 -2.35 25.76
C GLY A 7 -10.11 -1.75 27.16
N VAL A 8 -9.61 -0.52 27.24
CA VAL A 8 -9.48 0.20 28.52
C VAL A 8 -10.84 0.70 29.01
N VAL A 9 -11.79 1.00 28.11
CA VAL A 9 -13.16 1.36 28.48
C VAL A 9 -13.99 0.14 28.93
N LEU A 10 -13.80 -1.04 28.33
CA LEU A 10 -14.52 -2.25 28.79
C LEU A 10 -13.98 -2.82 30.11
N LEU A 11 -12.66 -2.78 30.33
CA LEU A 11 -12.08 -3.18 31.64
C LEU A 11 -12.33 -2.15 32.74
N SER A 12 -12.46 -0.85 32.41
CA SER A 12 -12.87 0.15 33.40
C SER A 12 -14.38 0.11 33.67
N VAL A 13 -15.21 -0.31 32.72
CA VAL A 13 -16.66 -0.50 32.94
C VAL A 13 -16.97 -1.80 33.68
N LEU A 14 -16.29 -2.93 33.39
CA LEU A 14 -16.44 -4.15 34.21
C LEU A 14 -15.77 -4.02 35.59
N GLY A 15 -14.63 -3.34 35.69
CA GLY A 15 -14.02 -2.98 36.96
C GLY A 15 -14.90 -2.05 37.78
N ALA A 16 -15.58 -1.07 37.17
CA ALA A 16 -16.53 -0.18 37.83
C ALA A 16 -17.86 -0.87 38.17
N VAL A 17 -18.28 -1.91 37.45
CA VAL A 17 -19.50 -2.68 37.77
C VAL A 17 -19.24 -3.70 38.87
N VAL A 18 -18.04 -4.32 38.93
CA VAL A 18 -17.66 -5.22 40.04
C VAL A 18 -17.27 -4.44 41.30
N LEU A 19 -16.63 -3.26 41.18
CA LEU A 19 -16.45 -2.36 42.33
C LEU A 19 -17.73 -1.62 42.73
N ASN A 20 -18.68 -1.29 41.84
CA ASN A 20 -19.98 -0.74 42.29
C ASN A 20 -20.91 -1.80 42.89
N THR A 21 -20.75 -3.08 42.54
CA THR A 21 -21.52 -4.16 43.18
C THR A 21 -20.90 -4.61 44.51
N LEU A 22 -19.57 -4.50 44.67
CA LEU A 22 -18.89 -4.74 45.97
C LEU A 22 -18.73 -3.49 46.84
N ALA A 23 -18.98 -2.27 46.34
CA ALA A 23 -19.02 -1.03 47.14
C ALA A 23 -20.44 -0.54 47.44
N ARG A 24 -21.50 -1.16 46.89
CA ARG A 24 -22.89 -0.91 47.33
C ARG A 24 -23.33 -1.71 48.55
N SER A 25 -22.51 -2.63 49.03
CA SER A 25 -22.66 -3.22 50.37
C SER A 25 -21.97 -2.40 51.47
N GLY A 26 -21.49 -1.17 51.17
CA GLY A 26 -20.64 -0.40 52.08
C GLY A 26 -20.85 1.12 52.09
N ARG A 27 -21.99 1.64 51.65
CA ARG A 27 -22.43 3.01 51.95
C ARG A 27 -23.90 2.98 52.31
N GLY A 28 -24.20 3.28 53.57
CA GLY A 28 -25.57 3.41 54.07
C GLY A 28 -26.28 4.54 53.34
N ASP A 29 -27.10 4.18 52.36
CA ASP A 29 -28.39 4.84 52.24
C ASP A 29 -29.20 4.44 53.48
N GLU A 30 -29.85 5.41 54.09
CA GLU A 30 -30.58 5.30 55.34
C GLU A 30 -31.52 4.08 55.32
N ILE A 31 -31.15 3.01 56.02
CA ILE A 31 -32.05 1.90 56.38
C ILE A 31 -33.28 2.45 57.12
N GLY A 32 -33.17 3.65 57.71
CA GLY A 32 -34.18 4.35 58.49
C GLY A 32 -35.59 4.30 57.91
N TYR A 33 -35.86 4.90 56.74
CA TYR A 33 -37.24 4.98 56.26
C TYR A 33 -37.84 3.62 55.84
N VAL A 34 -37.05 2.74 55.21
CA VAL A 34 -37.51 1.40 54.78
C VAL A 34 -37.84 0.54 56.00
N GLU A 35 -36.96 0.56 57.01
CA GLU A 35 -37.13 -0.16 58.26
C GLU A 35 -38.28 0.42 59.09
N ASP A 36 -38.39 1.76 59.19
CA ASP A 36 -39.51 2.46 59.82
C ASP A 36 -40.84 2.12 59.13
N PHE A 37 -40.91 2.12 57.80
CA PHE A 37 -42.12 1.74 57.06
C PHE A 37 -42.45 0.24 57.19
N ALA A 38 -41.44 -0.64 57.19
CA ALA A 38 -41.65 -2.08 57.28
C ALA A 38 -42.10 -2.51 58.69
N LEU A 39 -41.48 -1.93 59.73
CA LEU A 39 -41.66 -2.26 61.15
C LEU A 39 -42.70 -1.39 61.88
N ALA A 40 -43.19 -0.30 61.28
CA ALA A 40 -44.22 0.55 61.89
C ALA A 40 -45.51 -0.24 62.19
N THR A 41 -45.99 -0.12 63.43
CA THR A 41 -47.33 -0.59 63.85
C THR A 41 -48.46 0.11 63.09
N ASP A 42 -48.25 1.36 62.68
CA ASP A 42 -49.13 2.08 61.75
C ASP A 42 -48.31 2.70 60.62
N ARG A 43 -48.32 2.04 59.45
CA ARG A 43 -47.57 2.46 58.27
C ARG A 43 -48.12 3.77 57.66
N ALA A 44 -49.34 4.19 57.99
CA ALA A 44 -49.89 5.46 57.54
C ALA A 44 -49.17 6.67 58.16
N GLU A 45 -48.63 6.53 59.38
CA GLU A 45 -47.82 7.58 60.01
C GLU A 45 -46.43 7.69 59.36
N ALA A 46 -45.81 6.57 59.00
CA ALA A 46 -44.53 6.57 58.27
C ALA A 46 -44.67 7.29 56.91
N LEU A 47 -45.76 7.02 56.16
CA LEU A 47 -46.03 7.67 54.88
C LEU A 47 -46.09 9.21 54.93
N LYS A 48 -46.41 9.82 56.09
CA LYS A 48 -46.44 11.29 56.25
C LYS A 48 -45.07 11.94 56.21
N GLN A 49 -44.01 11.16 56.44
CA GLN A 49 -42.63 11.64 56.36
C GLN A 49 -42.15 11.80 54.91
N LEU A 50 -42.87 11.22 53.93
CA LEU A 50 -42.52 11.30 52.52
C LEU A 50 -42.99 12.62 51.89
N VAL A 51 -42.10 13.24 51.13
CA VAL A 51 -42.39 14.51 50.44
C VAL A 51 -43.31 14.26 49.24
N ARG A 52 -44.50 14.87 49.25
CA ARG A 52 -45.52 14.71 48.21
C ARG A 52 -44.96 15.02 46.81
N GLY A 53 -45.13 14.08 45.88
CA GLY A 53 -44.72 14.23 44.48
C GLY A 53 -43.31 13.71 44.16
N THR A 54 -42.57 13.20 45.15
CA THR A 54 -41.33 12.43 44.94
C THR A 54 -41.61 11.00 44.50
N GLU A 55 -40.61 10.32 43.92
CA GLU A 55 -40.72 8.92 43.51
C GLU A 55 -40.98 7.99 44.71
N ASP A 56 -40.30 8.22 45.84
CA ASP A 56 -40.54 7.46 47.09
C ASP A 56 -41.96 7.65 47.62
N PHE A 57 -42.50 8.87 47.56
CA PHE A 57 -43.90 9.14 47.92
C PHE A 57 -44.85 8.25 47.13
N TYR A 58 -44.73 8.19 45.80
CA TYR A 58 -45.61 7.36 44.98
C TYR A 58 -45.39 5.87 45.22
N TYR A 59 -44.14 5.41 45.26
CA TYR A 59 -43.82 4.00 45.44
C TYR A 59 -44.36 3.44 46.76
N TYR A 60 -44.07 4.07 47.89
CA TYR A 60 -44.51 3.56 49.20
C TYR A 60 -46.01 3.73 49.44
N HIS A 61 -46.65 4.77 48.89
CA HIS A 61 -48.12 4.88 48.95
C HIS A 61 -48.80 3.81 48.10
N CYS A 62 -48.32 3.54 46.89
CA CYS A 62 -48.82 2.44 46.06
C CYS A 62 -48.61 1.08 46.75
N LEU A 63 -47.42 0.83 47.30
CA LEU A 63 -47.11 -0.41 48.00
C LEU A 63 -47.97 -0.59 49.26
N TYR A 64 -48.22 0.49 50.01
CA TYR A 64 -49.12 0.48 51.16
C TYR A 64 -50.55 0.12 50.78
N TYR A 65 -51.10 0.75 49.73
CA TYR A 65 -52.45 0.44 49.26
C TYR A 65 -52.56 -0.97 48.67
N GLN A 66 -51.52 -1.48 48.00
CA GLN A 66 -51.46 -2.87 47.57
C GLN A 66 -51.50 -3.84 48.76
N ASN A 67 -50.74 -3.57 49.82
CA ASN A 67 -50.69 -4.42 51.03
C ASN A 67 -52.01 -4.41 51.82
N LEU A 68 -52.80 -3.34 51.71
CA LEU A 68 -54.15 -3.26 52.29
C LEU A 68 -55.25 -3.76 51.35
N GLU A 69 -54.87 -4.33 50.20
CA GLU A 69 -55.79 -4.78 49.14
C GLU A 69 -56.71 -3.67 48.59
N GLN A 70 -56.30 -2.39 48.73
CA GLN A 70 -57.01 -1.21 48.25
C GLN A 70 -56.56 -0.84 46.83
N TYR A 71 -56.69 -1.80 45.90
CA TYR A 71 -56.13 -1.71 44.55
C TYR A 71 -56.65 -0.51 43.74
N ASP A 72 -57.91 -0.14 43.89
CA ASP A 72 -58.53 1.00 43.20
C ASP A 72 -57.87 2.34 43.52
N ARG A 73 -57.18 2.45 44.67
CA ARG A 73 -56.46 3.65 45.06
C ARG A 73 -55.06 3.75 44.45
N VAL A 74 -54.50 2.62 44.00
CA VAL A 74 -53.17 2.54 43.40
C VAL A 74 -53.19 3.11 41.98
N GLU A 75 -54.22 2.80 41.20
CA GLU A 75 -54.33 3.20 39.79
C GLU A 75 -54.23 4.73 39.55
N PRO A 76 -54.98 5.61 40.24
CA PRO A 76 -54.83 7.05 40.07
C PRO A 76 -53.49 7.59 40.57
N LEU A 77 -52.90 6.97 41.60
CA LEU A 77 -51.55 7.33 42.08
C LEU A 77 -50.48 6.94 41.07
N LEU A 78 -50.62 5.78 40.43
CA LEU A 78 -49.69 5.27 39.44
C LEU A 78 -49.75 6.08 38.14
N GLN A 79 -50.94 6.49 37.70
CA GLN A 79 -51.11 7.41 36.57
C GLN A 79 -50.48 8.78 36.86
N ALA A 80 -50.72 9.34 38.05
CA ALA A 80 -50.11 10.60 38.47
C ALA A 80 -48.57 10.49 38.60
N TRP A 81 -48.07 9.33 39.01
CA TRP A 81 -46.64 9.04 39.07
C TRP A 81 -46.02 9.01 37.67
N ILE A 82 -46.59 8.23 36.74
CA ILE A 82 -46.11 8.11 35.35
C ILE A 82 -46.14 9.47 34.63
N GLN A 83 -47.20 10.26 34.81
CA GLN A 83 -47.28 11.59 34.21
C GLN A 83 -46.17 12.53 34.70
N ARG A 84 -45.70 12.36 35.93
CA ARG A 84 -44.72 13.25 36.56
C ARG A 84 -43.27 12.79 36.37
N HIS A 85 -43.02 11.48 36.39
CA HIS A 85 -41.68 10.90 36.41
C HIS A 85 -41.40 9.94 35.25
N SER A 86 -42.33 9.80 34.30
CA SER A 86 -42.28 8.80 33.22
C SER A 86 -42.19 7.36 33.76
N TYR A 87 -41.91 6.38 32.90
CA TYR A 87 -41.72 4.99 33.32
C TYR A 87 -40.34 4.79 33.95
N THR A 88 -40.29 4.44 35.23
CA THR A 88 -39.07 4.06 35.96
C THR A 88 -39.11 2.57 36.35
N PRO A 89 -37.97 1.95 36.73
CA PRO A 89 -37.95 0.56 37.19
C PRO A 89 -38.95 0.26 38.31
N ARG A 90 -39.16 1.22 39.25
CA ARG A 90 -40.12 1.07 40.35
C ARG A 90 -41.58 1.20 39.90
N VAL A 91 -41.86 1.99 38.87
CA VAL A 91 -43.20 2.04 38.24
C VAL A 91 -43.53 0.67 37.66
N TYR A 92 -42.59 0.08 36.90
CA TYR A 92 -42.78 -1.26 36.34
C TYR A 92 -43.00 -2.30 37.44
N GLU A 93 -42.22 -2.26 38.52
CA GLU A 93 -42.40 -3.16 39.66
C GLU A 93 -43.81 -3.07 40.27
N ILE A 94 -44.31 -1.87 40.55
CA ILE A 94 -45.66 -1.68 41.10
C ILE A 94 -46.74 -2.09 40.07
N GLN A 95 -46.56 -1.82 38.78
CA GLN A 95 -47.47 -2.27 37.71
C GLN A 95 -47.54 -3.79 37.61
N TYR A 96 -46.39 -4.48 37.62
CA TYR A 96 -46.34 -5.95 37.61
C TYR A 96 -47.04 -6.53 38.84
N ARG A 97 -46.74 -5.98 40.03
CA ARG A 97 -47.40 -6.39 41.27
C ARG A 97 -48.90 -6.14 41.22
N GLN A 98 -49.33 -4.97 40.74
CA GLN A 98 -50.75 -4.62 40.62
C GLN A 98 -51.48 -5.60 39.71
N ALA A 99 -50.93 -5.90 38.52
CA ALA A 99 -51.52 -6.83 37.58
C ALA A 99 -51.63 -8.26 38.14
N LEU A 100 -50.67 -8.70 38.95
CA LEU A 100 -50.75 -10.01 39.62
C LEU A 100 -51.74 -10.02 40.78
N LEU A 101 -51.78 -8.95 41.59
CA LEU A 101 -52.65 -8.85 42.77
C LEU A 101 -54.13 -8.67 42.40
N THR A 102 -54.42 -8.01 41.27
CA THR A 102 -55.79 -7.86 40.76
C THR A 102 -56.23 -8.98 39.81
N TYR A 103 -55.39 -10.00 39.61
CA TYR A 103 -55.71 -11.13 38.73
C TYR A 103 -57.04 -11.83 39.08
N PRO A 104 -57.38 -12.09 40.37
CA PRO A 104 -58.66 -12.72 40.70
C PRO A 104 -59.88 -11.88 40.31
N GLN A 105 -59.76 -10.54 40.30
CA GLN A 105 -60.84 -9.61 39.96
C GLN A 105 -60.87 -9.29 38.45
N HIS A 106 -59.71 -9.24 37.80
CA HIS A 106 -59.53 -8.83 36.40
C HIS A 106 -58.55 -9.76 35.64
N PRO A 107 -58.90 -11.04 35.45
CA PRO A 107 -57.98 -12.02 34.87
C PRO A 107 -57.61 -11.70 33.42
N ASP A 108 -58.57 -11.24 32.60
CA ASP A 108 -58.32 -10.94 31.18
C ASP A 108 -57.35 -9.76 31.00
N ALA A 109 -57.52 -8.69 31.77
CA ALA A 109 -56.64 -7.52 31.72
C ALA A 109 -55.22 -7.85 32.19
N SER A 110 -55.11 -8.67 33.24
CA SER A 110 -53.84 -9.12 33.79
C SER A 110 -53.10 -10.05 32.82
N LEU A 111 -53.82 -10.98 32.17
CA LEU A 111 -53.25 -11.84 31.14
C LEU A 111 -52.82 -11.03 29.92
N GLU A 112 -53.63 -10.11 29.41
CA GLU A 112 -53.24 -9.24 28.28
C GLU A 112 -52.00 -8.39 28.60
N PHE A 113 -51.92 -7.85 29.82
CA PHE A 113 -50.73 -7.14 30.28
C PHE A 113 -49.50 -8.04 30.29
N LEU A 114 -49.60 -9.26 30.83
CA LEU A 114 -48.49 -10.22 30.85
C LEU A 114 -48.09 -10.69 29.44
N LYS A 115 -49.04 -10.93 28.54
CA LYS A 115 -48.75 -11.29 27.15
C LYS A 115 -47.93 -10.21 26.44
N ARG A 116 -48.30 -8.93 26.62
CA ARG A 116 -47.55 -7.81 26.04
C ARG A 116 -46.19 -7.62 26.72
N ALA A 117 -46.12 -7.71 28.04
CA ALA A 117 -44.89 -7.49 28.78
C ALA A 117 -43.83 -8.58 28.57
N LEU A 118 -44.27 -9.82 28.31
CA LEU A 118 -43.42 -10.98 28.07
C LEU A 118 -43.31 -11.36 26.58
N ASP A 119 -43.90 -10.58 25.68
CA ASP A 119 -43.98 -10.83 24.23
C ASP A 119 -44.44 -12.26 23.87
N LEU A 120 -45.48 -12.74 24.55
CA LEU A 120 -45.98 -14.10 24.37
C LEU A 120 -46.85 -14.20 23.11
N GLN A 121 -46.34 -14.87 22.08
CA GLN A 121 -47.08 -15.21 20.88
C GLN A 121 -47.76 -16.57 21.02
N PHE A 122 -49.08 -16.63 20.80
CA PHE A 122 -49.88 -17.87 20.84
C PHE A 122 -50.30 -18.34 19.44
N ASN A 123 -49.51 -18.00 18.44
CA ASN A 123 -49.65 -18.42 17.03
C ASN A 123 -49.23 -19.88 16.80
N HIS A 124 -49.08 -20.69 17.85
CA HIS A 124 -48.78 -22.11 17.74
C HIS A 124 -49.95 -22.87 17.10
N GLN A 125 -49.79 -23.27 15.84
CA GLN A 125 -50.63 -24.30 15.23
C GLN A 125 -50.22 -25.68 15.75
N ARG A 126 -51.19 -26.60 15.82
CA ARG A 126 -50.93 -28.02 16.08
C ARG A 126 -50.00 -28.56 14.99
N GLN A 127 -48.74 -28.86 15.33
CA GLN A 127 -47.86 -29.63 14.45
C GLN A 127 -48.46 -31.03 14.28
N SER A 128 -49.07 -31.27 13.13
CA SER A 128 -49.34 -32.63 12.68
C SER A 128 -47.99 -33.26 12.34
N LEU A 129 -47.49 -34.14 13.20
CA LEU A 129 -46.21 -34.84 13.02
C LEU A 129 -46.14 -35.62 11.68
N ASP A 130 -47.29 -35.89 11.05
CA ASP A 130 -47.41 -36.62 9.78
C ASP A 130 -47.79 -35.74 8.57
N ALA A 131 -47.96 -34.42 8.72
CA ALA A 131 -48.27 -33.56 7.59
C ALA A 131 -46.98 -33.25 6.80
N ARG A 132 -46.84 -33.87 5.63
CA ARG A 132 -45.73 -33.61 4.70
C ARG A 132 -45.80 -32.14 4.23
N PRO A 133 -44.70 -31.37 4.30
CA PRO A 133 -44.65 -30.06 3.67
C PRO A 133 -44.91 -30.18 2.16
N ASP A 134 -45.67 -29.24 1.59
CA ASP A 134 -45.88 -29.14 0.14
C ASP A 134 -44.88 -28.14 -0.44
N LEU A 135 -43.59 -28.46 -0.33
CA LEU A 135 -42.47 -27.66 -0.83
C LEU A 135 -41.70 -28.44 -1.92
N PRO A 136 -41.02 -27.77 -2.86
CA PRO A 136 -40.19 -28.46 -3.85
C PRO A 136 -38.90 -28.98 -3.23
N ALA A 137 -38.38 -30.10 -3.74
CA ALA A 137 -37.08 -30.68 -3.34
C ALA A 137 -35.91 -30.23 -4.21
N GLN A 138 -36.17 -29.36 -5.19
CA GLN A 138 -35.19 -28.83 -6.12
C GLN A 138 -35.38 -27.32 -6.25
N LEU A 139 -34.26 -26.59 -6.23
CA LEU A 139 -34.24 -25.17 -6.53
C LEU A 139 -34.57 -24.93 -8.01
N ASP A 140 -35.51 -24.02 -8.27
CA ASP A 140 -35.75 -23.52 -9.62
C ASP A 140 -34.60 -22.57 -10.03
N ALA A 141 -33.84 -22.96 -11.06
CA ALA A 141 -32.71 -22.18 -11.54
C ALA A 141 -33.12 -20.77 -12.02
N ALA A 142 -34.38 -20.58 -12.44
CA ALA A 142 -34.90 -19.26 -12.83
C ALA A 142 -35.00 -18.26 -11.66
N GLN A 143 -34.79 -18.69 -10.42
CA GLN A 143 -34.68 -17.80 -9.27
C GLN A 143 -33.33 -17.09 -9.17
N LEU A 144 -32.29 -17.66 -9.79
CA LEU A 144 -30.95 -17.07 -9.86
C LEU A 144 -30.69 -16.34 -11.19
N ASP A 145 -31.72 -16.22 -12.04
CA ASP A 145 -31.61 -15.53 -13.31
C ASP A 145 -31.28 -14.04 -13.11
N ARG A 146 -30.26 -13.56 -13.81
CA ARG A 146 -29.73 -12.21 -13.63
C ARG A 146 -30.75 -11.14 -13.98
N GLU A 147 -31.54 -11.33 -15.05
CA GLU A 147 -32.54 -10.33 -15.45
C GLU A 147 -33.64 -10.21 -14.39
N ARG A 148 -34.09 -11.34 -13.84
CA ARG A 148 -35.05 -11.36 -12.73
C ARG A 148 -34.51 -10.64 -11.49
N LEU A 149 -33.28 -10.93 -11.07
CA LEU A 149 -32.67 -10.32 -9.89
C LEU A 149 -32.43 -8.81 -10.09
N MET A 150 -32.06 -8.40 -11.31
CA MET A 150 -31.97 -6.99 -11.69
C MET A 150 -33.33 -6.30 -11.58
N GLN A 151 -34.41 -6.90 -12.08
CA GLN A 151 -35.75 -6.32 -11.95
C GLN A 151 -36.17 -6.17 -10.49
N ASP A 152 -35.92 -7.17 -9.64
CA ASP A 152 -36.22 -7.09 -8.20
C ASP A 152 -35.41 -5.95 -7.53
N ALA A 153 -34.12 -5.86 -7.79
CA ALA A 153 -33.26 -4.80 -7.25
C ALA A 153 -33.74 -3.40 -7.69
N LEU A 154 -34.09 -3.22 -8.97
CA LEU A 154 -34.56 -1.93 -9.50
C LEU A 154 -36.00 -1.59 -9.06
N GLN A 155 -36.81 -2.55 -8.64
CA GLN A 155 -38.14 -2.29 -8.08
C GLN A 155 -38.07 -1.88 -6.61
N ASN A 156 -37.18 -2.50 -5.84
CA ASN A 156 -37.06 -2.28 -4.40
C ASN A 156 -36.20 -1.05 -4.04
N PHE A 157 -35.29 -0.62 -4.93
CA PHE A 157 -34.38 0.50 -4.70
C PHE A 157 -34.51 1.59 -5.77
N GLN A 158 -34.56 2.85 -5.34
CA GLN A 158 -34.57 4.00 -6.26
C GLN A 158 -33.20 4.22 -6.92
N ASN A 159 -32.11 4.01 -6.18
CA ASN A 159 -30.72 4.06 -6.64
C ASN A 159 -30.17 2.64 -6.94
N LEU A 160 -28.85 2.46 -6.96
CA LEU A 160 -28.21 1.15 -7.20
C LEU A 160 -27.83 0.40 -5.91
N ASP A 161 -28.38 0.76 -4.74
CA ASP A 161 -28.02 0.12 -3.47
C ASP A 161 -28.41 -1.36 -3.37
N GLY A 162 -29.27 -1.86 -4.26
CA GLY A 162 -29.56 -3.29 -4.39
C GLY A 162 -28.44 -4.12 -5.03
N PHE A 163 -27.44 -3.47 -5.64
CA PHE A 163 -26.36 -4.11 -6.40
C PHE A 163 -25.03 -4.06 -5.64
N GLU A 164 -24.23 -5.10 -5.79
CA GLU A 164 -22.84 -5.14 -5.36
C GLU A 164 -21.92 -4.42 -6.36
N ASP A 165 -20.70 -4.06 -5.95
CA ASP A 165 -19.76 -3.34 -6.81
C ASP A 165 -19.32 -4.17 -8.04
N ALA A 166 -19.36 -5.51 -7.93
CA ALA A 166 -19.11 -6.42 -9.04
C ALA A 166 -20.09 -6.22 -10.23
N ALA A 167 -21.29 -5.70 -9.96
CA ALA A 167 -22.30 -5.47 -10.97
C ALA A 167 -22.11 -4.17 -11.77
N LEU A 168 -21.31 -3.22 -11.25
CA LEU A 168 -21.22 -1.87 -11.83
C LEU A 168 -20.66 -1.88 -13.25
N ASP A 169 -19.75 -2.82 -13.56
CA ASP A 169 -19.13 -2.92 -14.88
C ASP A 169 -20.18 -3.19 -15.98
N TRP A 170 -21.10 -4.15 -15.76
CA TRP A 170 -22.15 -4.44 -16.74
C TRP A 170 -23.35 -3.49 -16.63
N LEU A 171 -23.63 -2.92 -15.45
CA LEU A 171 -24.66 -1.87 -15.30
C LEU A 171 -24.29 -0.61 -16.10
N ALA A 172 -23.01 -0.30 -16.24
CA ALA A 172 -22.55 0.83 -17.04
C ALA A 172 -22.81 0.68 -18.54
N GLU A 173 -23.10 -0.53 -19.02
CA GLU A 173 -23.50 -0.81 -20.41
C GLU A 173 -25.01 -0.67 -20.63
N THR A 174 -25.79 -0.46 -19.56
CA THR A 174 -27.25 -0.31 -19.61
C THR A 174 -27.67 1.16 -19.59
N GLU A 175 -28.84 1.45 -20.17
CA GLU A 175 -29.42 2.80 -20.10
C GLU A 175 -30.00 3.07 -18.70
N LEU A 176 -29.34 3.94 -17.93
CA LEU A 176 -29.73 4.30 -16.58
C LEU A 176 -30.33 5.73 -16.50
N PRO A 177 -31.44 5.92 -15.76
CA PRO A 177 -31.95 7.24 -15.39
C PRO A 177 -30.90 8.09 -14.65
N ALA A 178 -31.08 9.42 -14.65
CA ALA A 178 -30.09 10.37 -14.12
C ALA A 178 -29.63 10.08 -12.69
N GLU A 179 -30.55 9.79 -11.76
CA GLU A 179 -30.20 9.49 -10.36
C GLU A 179 -29.38 8.20 -10.21
N ARG A 180 -29.73 7.15 -10.96
CA ARG A 180 -29.00 5.87 -10.97
C ARG A 180 -27.64 6.00 -11.64
N ARG A 181 -27.56 6.76 -12.73
CA ARG A 181 -26.29 7.09 -13.40
C ARG A 181 -25.35 7.83 -12.45
N ARG A 182 -25.85 8.80 -11.68
CA ARG A 182 -25.03 9.49 -10.68
C ARG A 182 -24.51 8.54 -9.60
N ASN A 183 -25.37 7.66 -9.07
CA ASN A 183 -24.98 6.67 -8.06
C ASN A 183 -23.98 5.63 -8.62
N LEU A 184 -24.11 5.24 -9.89
CA LEU A 184 -23.10 4.44 -10.60
C LEU A 184 -21.75 5.16 -10.60
N LEU A 185 -21.70 6.41 -11.08
CA LEU A 185 -20.47 7.20 -11.16
C LEU A 185 -19.84 7.48 -9.79
N GLU A 186 -20.64 7.61 -8.74
CA GLU A 186 -20.16 7.78 -7.37
C GLU A 186 -19.43 6.53 -6.84
N ARG A 187 -19.90 5.34 -7.22
CA ARG A 187 -19.36 4.05 -6.77
C ARG A 187 -18.24 3.51 -7.66
N LEU A 188 -18.15 3.94 -8.91
CA LEU A 188 -17.08 3.52 -9.81
C LEU A 188 -15.72 4.00 -9.29
N VAL A 189 -14.80 3.05 -9.13
CA VAL A 189 -13.42 3.31 -8.68
C VAL A 189 -12.38 3.17 -9.78
N ARG A 190 -12.75 2.61 -10.94
CA ARG A 190 -11.85 2.40 -12.07
C ARG A 190 -12.39 3.06 -13.35
N PRO A 191 -11.50 3.58 -14.21
CA PRO A 191 -11.88 4.23 -15.45
C PRO A 191 -12.01 3.27 -16.64
N ASP A 192 -12.00 1.95 -16.44
CA ASP A 192 -11.94 0.95 -17.53
C ASP A 192 -13.32 0.62 -18.17
N VAL A 193 -14.29 1.54 -18.02
CA VAL A 193 -15.64 1.46 -18.57
C VAL A 193 -15.68 2.15 -19.93
N ALA A 194 -16.20 1.45 -20.95
CA ALA A 194 -16.12 1.88 -22.35
C ALA A 194 -16.78 3.25 -22.64
N GLN A 195 -17.93 3.55 -22.05
CA GLN A 195 -18.70 4.80 -22.30
C GLN A 195 -18.59 5.84 -21.17
N LEU A 196 -17.54 5.74 -20.34
CA LEU A 196 -17.39 6.58 -19.16
C LEU A 196 -17.41 8.10 -19.45
N PRO A 197 -16.73 8.63 -20.50
CA PRO A 197 -16.78 10.07 -20.82
C PRO A 197 -18.19 10.58 -21.10
N ALA A 198 -18.99 9.81 -21.84
CA ALA A 198 -20.37 10.16 -22.17
C ALA A 198 -21.27 10.16 -20.92
N LEU A 199 -21.11 9.16 -20.04
CA LEU A 199 -21.86 9.08 -18.77
C LEU A 199 -21.57 10.29 -17.87
N ILE A 200 -20.30 10.69 -17.77
CA ILE A 200 -19.88 11.85 -16.96
C ILE A 200 -20.44 13.15 -17.53
N VAL A 201 -20.30 13.40 -18.83
CA VAL A 201 -20.82 14.64 -19.44
C VAL A 201 -22.35 14.72 -19.32
N ALA A 202 -23.05 13.58 -19.46
CA ALA A 202 -24.50 13.51 -19.25
C ALA A 202 -24.92 13.77 -17.79
N ASP A 203 -24.09 13.44 -16.80
CA ASP A 203 -24.30 13.80 -15.39
C ASP A 203 -23.98 15.29 -15.13
N LEU A 204 -22.85 15.79 -15.64
CA LEU A 204 -22.44 17.19 -15.48
C LEU A 204 -23.47 18.19 -16.04
N SER A 205 -24.19 17.78 -17.08
CA SER A 205 -25.27 18.56 -17.70
C SER A 205 -26.55 18.64 -16.85
N GLN A 206 -26.66 17.85 -15.77
CA GLN A 206 -27.81 17.89 -14.87
C GLN A 206 -27.72 19.06 -13.87
N PRO A 207 -28.85 19.70 -13.52
CA PRO A 207 -28.89 20.67 -12.43
C PRO A 207 -28.41 20.04 -11.12
N GLY A 208 -27.47 20.68 -10.43
CA GLY A 208 -26.93 20.18 -9.16
C GLY A 208 -25.88 19.08 -9.27
N SER A 209 -25.27 18.86 -10.44
CA SER A 209 -24.14 17.91 -10.64
C SER A 209 -22.96 18.15 -9.67
N GLY A 210 -22.76 19.40 -9.24
CA GLY A 210 -21.63 19.80 -8.40
C GLY A 210 -20.35 20.06 -9.19
N GLY A 211 -20.40 19.98 -10.53
CA GLY A 211 -19.26 20.24 -11.42
C GLY A 211 -18.23 19.11 -11.48
N PHE A 212 -17.24 19.25 -12.34
CA PHE A 212 -16.16 18.27 -12.45
C PHE A 212 -15.31 18.26 -11.17
N GLY A 213 -14.88 17.07 -10.74
CA GLY A 213 -14.18 16.86 -9.46
C GLY A 213 -15.06 16.60 -8.24
N SER A 214 -16.39 16.67 -8.37
CA SER A 214 -17.33 16.34 -7.27
C SER A 214 -17.40 14.84 -6.96
N LEU A 215 -17.25 13.98 -7.98
CA LEU A 215 -17.26 12.52 -7.85
C LEU A 215 -15.84 11.93 -7.86
N PRO A 216 -15.56 10.84 -7.11
CA PRO A 216 -14.24 10.20 -7.09
C PRO A 216 -13.74 9.75 -8.47
N ILE A 217 -14.65 9.23 -9.31
CA ILE A 217 -14.32 8.72 -10.65
C ILE A 217 -13.74 9.80 -11.58
N HIS A 218 -14.08 11.09 -11.38
CA HIS A 218 -13.55 12.20 -12.17
C HIS A 218 -12.02 12.26 -12.10
N ARG A 219 -11.45 11.96 -10.93
CA ARG A 219 -10.00 11.96 -10.70
C ARG A 219 -9.31 10.72 -11.24
N GLN A 220 -10.04 9.69 -11.68
CA GLN A 220 -9.49 8.43 -12.18
C GLN A 220 -9.42 8.37 -13.71
N LEU A 221 -10.03 9.33 -14.41
CA LEU A 221 -10.12 9.34 -15.88
C LEU A 221 -8.76 9.26 -16.57
N LEU A 222 -8.73 8.45 -17.63
CA LEU A 222 -7.58 8.28 -18.53
C LEU A 222 -7.39 9.51 -19.41
N LEU A 223 -6.18 9.70 -19.97
CA LEU A 223 -5.89 10.87 -20.82
C LEU A 223 -6.82 10.92 -22.05
N ALA A 224 -7.00 9.80 -22.74
CA ALA A 224 -7.88 9.70 -23.91
C ALA A 224 -9.36 9.98 -23.56
N GLN A 225 -9.79 9.63 -22.34
CA GLN A 225 -11.13 9.89 -21.84
C GLN A 225 -11.35 11.37 -21.51
N LEU A 226 -10.34 12.04 -20.93
CA LEU A 226 -10.37 13.48 -20.70
C LEU A 226 -10.45 14.24 -22.04
N ASP A 227 -9.70 13.81 -23.05
CA ASP A 227 -9.80 14.36 -24.40
C ASP A 227 -11.21 14.18 -25.00
N GLU A 228 -11.85 13.04 -24.74
CA GLU A 228 -13.24 12.81 -25.16
C GLU A 228 -14.23 13.70 -24.40
N CYS A 229 -14.08 13.86 -23.08
CA CYS A 229 -14.86 14.83 -22.31
C CYS A 229 -14.73 16.26 -22.87
N LEU A 230 -13.53 16.68 -23.28
CA LEU A 230 -13.31 17.99 -23.91
C LEU A 230 -14.01 18.13 -25.27
N LYS A 231 -14.07 17.07 -26.06
CA LYS A 231 -14.82 17.06 -27.33
C LYS A 231 -16.32 17.21 -27.10
N LEU A 232 -16.84 16.57 -26.06
CA LEU A 232 -18.27 16.62 -25.71
C LEU A 232 -18.66 17.93 -25.01
N GLN A 233 -17.78 18.49 -24.16
CA GLN A 233 -18.03 19.72 -23.40
C GLN A 233 -16.75 20.60 -23.32
N PRO A 234 -16.53 21.51 -24.28
CA PRO A 234 -15.32 22.34 -24.34
C PRO A 234 -15.10 23.27 -23.13
N ASP A 235 -16.18 23.68 -22.46
CA ASP A 235 -16.13 24.59 -21.31
C ASP A 235 -15.40 24.00 -20.08
N LEU A 236 -15.11 22.70 -20.08
CA LEU A 236 -14.32 22.05 -19.02
C LEU A 236 -12.90 22.64 -18.91
N LEU A 237 -12.35 23.26 -19.96
CA LEU A 237 -11.06 23.96 -19.90
C LEU A 237 -11.05 25.17 -18.94
N ASN A 238 -12.22 25.67 -18.53
CA ASN A 238 -12.35 26.73 -17.53
C ASN A 238 -12.47 26.20 -16.10
N GLN A 239 -12.56 24.88 -15.90
CA GLN A 239 -12.72 24.25 -14.58
C GLN A 239 -11.36 23.84 -14.01
N THR A 240 -10.99 24.43 -12.87
CA THR A 240 -9.68 24.22 -12.23
C THR A 240 -9.39 22.75 -11.92
N GLU A 241 -10.38 21.99 -11.41
CA GLU A 241 -10.17 20.59 -11.08
C GLU A 241 -9.99 19.70 -12.32
N PHE A 242 -10.66 20.01 -13.44
CA PHE A 242 -10.44 19.31 -14.70
C PHE A 242 -9.00 19.51 -15.21
N VAL A 243 -8.54 20.77 -15.18
CA VAL A 243 -7.17 21.14 -15.55
C VAL A 243 -6.14 20.39 -14.71
N LYS A 244 -6.31 20.34 -13.38
CA LYS A 244 -5.41 19.60 -12.48
C LYS A 244 -5.35 18.10 -12.81
N VAL A 245 -6.51 17.46 -12.98
CA VAL A 245 -6.58 16.03 -13.32
C VAL A 245 -5.90 15.77 -14.67
N TYR A 246 -6.10 16.63 -15.66
CA TYR A 246 -5.45 16.51 -16.97
C TYR A 246 -3.92 16.62 -16.88
N LEU A 247 -3.40 17.63 -16.17
CA LEU A 247 -1.95 17.84 -16.02
C LEU A 247 -1.26 16.64 -15.36
N ALA A 248 -1.89 16.05 -14.34
CA ALA A 248 -1.37 14.88 -13.66
C ALA A 248 -1.16 13.68 -14.62
N ARG A 249 -1.96 13.56 -15.70
CA ARG A 249 -1.81 12.52 -16.74
C ARG A 249 -0.69 12.77 -17.73
N LEU A 250 -0.18 14.00 -17.81
CA LEU A 250 0.89 14.37 -18.74
C LEU A 250 2.29 14.03 -18.21
N CYS A 251 2.39 13.69 -16.93
CA CYS A 251 3.65 13.29 -16.32
C CYS A 251 4.32 12.14 -17.10
N PRO A 252 5.66 12.15 -17.24
CA PRO A 252 6.40 11.02 -17.80
C PRO A 252 6.29 9.79 -16.89
N SER A 253 6.71 8.62 -17.40
CA SER A 253 6.74 7.40 -16.58
C SER A 253 7.81 7.48 -15.50
N ASP A 254 7.64 6.68 -14.45
CA ASP A 254 8.55 6.61 -13.30
C ASP A 254 9.98 6.16 -13.68
N ASP A 255 10.18 5.57 -14.87
CA ASP A 255 11.48 5.19 -15.44
C ASP A 255 12.24 6.37 -16.07
N VAL A 256 11.58 7.48 -16.36
CA VAL A 256 12.22 8.64 -16.97
C VAL A 256 12.85 9.52 -15.91
N ASP A 257 14.16 9.71 -16.03
CA ASP A 257 14.91 10.58 -15.13
C ASP A 257 14.84 12.05 -15.55
N LEU A 258 13.70 12.67 -15.26
CA LEU A 258 13.38 14.03 -15.73
C LEU A 258 14.43 15.11 -15.38
N PRO A 259 15.09 15.11 -14.20
CA PRO A 259 16.15 16.06 -13.89
C PRO A 259 17.38 15.97 -14.81
N HIS A 260 17.81 14.77 -15.19
CA HIS A 260 19.06 14.55 -15.94
C HIS A 260 18.83 14.27 -17.43
N ASP A 261 17.66 13.76 -17.83
CA ASP A 261 17.28 13.59 -19.23
C ASP A 261 16.67 14.88 -19.80
N VAL A 262 17.56 15.74 -20.31
CA VAL A 262 17.23 17.03 -20.94
C VAL A 262 16.21 16.87 -22.08
N THR A 263 16.29 15.78 -22.85
CA THR A 263 15.39 15.55 -23.99
C THR A 263 13.99 15.19 -23.51
N ALA A 264 13.89 14.30 -22.52
CA ALA A 264 12.61 13.95 -21.92
C ALA A 264 11.99 15.13 -21.15
N ARG A 265 12.80 15.95 -20.47
CA ARG A 265 12.36 17.18 -19.81
C ARG A 265 11.79 18.19 -20.79
N GLN A 266 12.44 18.37 -21.94
CA GLN A 266 11.90 19.17 -23.02
C GLN A 266 10.55 18.62 -23.50
N ALA A 267 10.48 17.33 -23.85
CA ALA A 267 9.26 16.72 -24.36
C ALA A 267 8.10 16.81 -23.35
N TYR A 268 8.38 16.73 -22.05
CA TYR A 268 7.39 16.94 -21.01
C TYR A 268 6.89 18.39 -20.95
N LEU A 269 7.78 19.38 -20.93
CA LEU A 269 7.41 20.79 -20.91
C LEU A 269 6.66 21.21 -22.18
N ASP A 270 7.03 20.68 -23.34
CA ASP A 270 6.35 20.93 -24.61
C ASP A 270 4.91 20.34 -24.57
N ARG A 271 4.72 19.14 -23.98
CA ARG A 271 3.37 18.56 -23.75
C ARG A 271 2.53 19.41 -22.80
N LEU A 272 3.12 19.88 -21.69
CA LEU A 272 2.45 20.78 -20.75
C LEU A 272 2.01 22.06 -21.46
N TRP A 273 2.91 22.69 -22.20
CA TRP A 273 2.62 23.94 -22.90
C TRP A 273 1.50 23.79 -23.93
N SER A 274 1.53 22.72 -24.75
CA SER A 274 0.46 22.44 -25.73
C SER A 274 -0.94 22.31 -25.11
N PHE A 275 -1.03 21.85 -23.86
CA PHE A 275 -2.29 21.87 -23.13
C PHE A 275 -2.60 23.26 -22.54
N VAL A 276 -1.65 23.83 -21.82
CA VAL A 276 -1.82 25.03 -20.99
C VAL A 276 -2.04 26.31 -21.81
N GLU A 277 -1.49 26.39 -23.03
CA GLU A 277 -1.67 27.57 -23.90
C GLU A 277 -3.14 27.82 -24.27
N ARG A 278 -3.95 26.75 -24.34
CA ARG A 278 -5.38 26.78 -24.71
C ARG A 278 -6.28 27.30 -23.59
N LEU A 279 -5.79 27.39 -22.36
CA LEU A 279 -6.58 27.75 -21.18
C LEU A 279 -6.98 29.22 -21.16
N ALA A 280 -8.08 29.56 -20.48
CA ALA A 280 -8.49 30.94 -20.29
C ALA A 280 -7.54 31.72 -19.36
N PRO A 281 -7.57 33.08 -19.35
CA PRO A 281 -6.71 33.92 -18.51
C PRO A 281 -6.76 33.63 -17.00
N VAL A 282 -7.85 33.04 -16.50
CA VAL A 282 -7.95 32.61 -15.09
C VAL A 282 -6.84 31.61 -14.68
N HIS A 283 -6.21 30.94 -15.65
CA HIS A 283 -5.10 30.00 -15.43
C HIS A 283 -3.72 30.62 -15.72
N ASN A 284 -3.58 31.95 -15.73
CA ASN A 284 -2.31 32.62 -16.03
C ASN A 284 -1.15 32.21 -15.09
N SER A 285 -1.40 31.94 -13.81
CA SER A 285 -0.37 31.42 -12.89
C SER A 285 0.24 30.10 -13.38
N LEU A 286 -0.58 29.21 -13.94
CA LEU A 286 -0.12 27.94 -14.50
C LEU A 286 0.61 28.13 -15.84
N LYS A 287 0.13 29.04 -16.71
CA LYS A 287 0.84 29.40 -17.95
C LYS A 287 2.23 29.95 -17.66
N LEU A 288 2.32 30.82 -16.65
CA LEU A 288 3.56 31.41 -16.17
C LEU A 288 4.49 30.31 -15.64
N HIS A 289 3.98 29.41 -14.79
CA HIS A 289 4.73 28.27 -14.26
C HIS A 289 5.36 27.40 -15.36
N VAL A 290 4.59 26.97 -16.36
CA VAL A 290 5.11 26.11 -17.44
C VAL A 290 6.14 26.84 -18.30
N LEU A 291 5.88 28.10 -18.67
CA LEU A 291 6.84 28.89 -19.44
C LEU A 291 8.13 29.18 -18.67
N HIS A 292 8.05 29.44 -17.37
CA HIS A 292 9.22 29.66 -16.52
C HIS A 292 10.17 28.45 -16.59
N HIS A 293 9.66 27.25 -16.36
CA HIS A 293 10.46 26.02 -16.42
C HIS A 293 10.97 25.72 -17.84
N ARG A 294 10.21 26.10 -18.87
CA ARG A 294 10.68 25.99 -20.27
C ARG A 294 11.85 26.93 -20.56
N LEU A 295 11.78 28.18 -20.11
CA LEU A 295 12.85 29.16 -20.26
C LEU A 295 14.10 28.79 -19.41
N LEU A 296 13.93 28.18 -18.24
CA LEU A 296 15.06 27.64 -17.48
C LEU A 296 15.82 26.56 -18.29
N LEU A 297 15.08 25.62 -18.89
CA LEU A 297 15.66 24.57 -19.72
C LEU A 297 16.31 25.13 -21.00
N ASP A 298 15.68 26.11 -21.63
CA ASP A 298 16.24 26.76 -22.81
C ASP A 298 17.56 27.47 -22.47
N ARG A 299 17.61 28.21 -21.35
CA ARG A 299 18.82 28.86 -20.87
C ARG A 299 19.95 27.87 -20.55
N GLU A 300 19.62 26.76 -19.91
CA GLU A 300 20.56 25.66 -19.63
C GLU A 300 21.15 25.07 -20.93
N ARG A 301 20.40 25.11 -22.03
CA ARG A 301 20.86 24.65 -23.35
C ARG A 301 21.48 25.75 -24.22
N GLY A 302 21.54 26.99 -23.72
CA GLY A 302 22.00 28.15 -24.46
C GLY A 302 21.03 28.59 -25.58
N VAL A 303 19.77 28.17 -25.53
CA VAL A 303 18.71 28.55 -26.46
C VAL A 303 17.96 29.76 -25.90
N TYR A 304 17.82 30.82 -26.68
CA TYR A 304 17.09 32.03 -26.28
C TYR A 304 16.03 32.36 -27.33
N ASP A 305 14.83 31.79 -27.15
CA ASP A 305 13.68 31.97 -28.04
C ASP A 305 12.91 33.25 -27.70
N GLN A 306 13.07 34.29 -28.54
CA GLN A 306 12.46 35.61 -28.31
C GLN A 306 10.93 35.57 -28.29
N PRO A 307 10.21 34.92 -29.24
CA PRO A 307 8.76 34.77 -29.16
C PRO A 307 8.28 34.15 -27.85
N ARG A 308 8.94 33.08 -27.36
CA ARG A 308 8.60 32.42 -26.10
C ARG A 308 8.82 33.34 -24.89
N PHE A 309 9.94 34.06 -24.88
CA PHE A 309 10.23 35.05 -23.83
C PHE A 309 9.19 36.18 -23.81
N LEU A 310 8.81 36.69 -24.98
CA LEU A 310 7.75 37.70 -25.10
C LEU A 310 6.41 37.19 -24.56
N ALA A 311 6.04 35.94 -24.86
CA ALA A 311 4.84 35.32 -24.30
C ALA A 311 4.90 35.22 -22.76
N TYR A 312 6.08 34.95 -22.19
CA TYR A 312 6.28 34.88 -20.73
C TYR A 312 6.14 36.24 -20.05
N ILE A 313 6.77 37.31 -20.57
CA ILE A 313 6.66 38.65 -19.96
C ILE A 313 5.30 39.30 -20.22
N ALA A 314 4.58 38.88 -21.26
CA ALA A 314 3.21 39.31 -21.52
C ALA A 314 2.17 38.70 -20.56
N LEU A 315 2.55 37.74 -19.70
CA LEU A 315 1.68 37.28 -18.63
C LEU A 315 1.73 38.27 -17.45
N PRO A 316 0.60 38.87 -17.08
CA PRO A 316 0.57 39.88 -16.02
C PRO A 316 0.94 39.28 -14.67
N ARG A 317 1.75 39.99 -13.89
CA ARG A 317 2.17 39.58 -12.54
C ARG A 317 2.62 40.79 -11.74
N THR A 318 2.62 40.66 -10.42
CA THR A 318 3.10 41.72 -9.52
C THR A 318 4.59 41.52 -9.24
N ALA A 319 5.43 42.31 -9.87
CA ALA A 319 6.86 42.39 -9.58
C ALA A 319 7.37 43.82 -9.83
N SER A 320 8.48 44.18 -9.19
CA SER A 320 9.05 45.54 -9.24
C SER A 320 9.48 45.98 -10.64
N TYR A 321 9.86 45.03 -11.50
CA TYR A 321 10.34 45.28 -12.86
C TYR A 321 9.22 45.28 -13.91
N VAL A 322 7.97 45.01 -13.53
CA VAL A 322 6.81 44.99 -14.44
C VAL A 322 6.22 46.40 -14.59
N ASN A 323 5.77 46.76 -15.78
CA ASN A 323 5.20 48.08 -16.06
C ASN A 323 3.89 48.29 -15.28
N PRO A 324 3.81 49.27 -14.35
CA PRO A 324 2.59 49.51 -13.56
C PRO A 324 1.37 49.83 -14.44
N LYS A 325 1.56 50.59 -15.53
CA LYS A 325 0.47 50.97 -16.46
C LYS A 325 -0.11 49.78 -17.23
N TYR A 326 0.68 48.70 -17.38
CA TYR A 326 0.21 47.47 -18.00
C TYR A 326 -0.72 46.70 -17.05
N ILE A 327 -0.36 46.63 -15.77
CA ILE A 327 -1.14 45.94 -14.72
C ILE A 327 -2.41 46.73 -14.33
N GLU A 328 -2.38 48.06 -14.37
CA GLU A 328 -3.53 48.93 -14.08
C GLU A 328 -4.70 48.76 -15.07
N GLN A 329 -4.49 48.14 -16.24
CA GLN A 329 -5.57 47.83 -17.17
C GLN A 329 -6.50 46.77 -16.56
N GLU A 330 -7.78 47.08 -16.39
CA GLU A 330 -8.74 46.20 -15.68
C GLU A 330 -8.82 44.78 -16.26
N SER A 331 -8.76 44.65 -17.59
CA SER A 331 -8.76 43.36 -18.29
C SER A 331 -7.50 42.50 -18.05
N VAL A 332 -6.41 43.12 -17.60
CA VAL A 332 -5.09 42.51 -17.37
C VAL A 332 -4.90 42.23 -15.88
N GLY A 333 -5.08 43.24 -15.03
CA GLY A 333 -4.89 43.12 -13.58
C GLY A 333 -5.82 42.11 -12.90
N ARG A 334 -7.06 41.93 -13.42
CA ARG A 334 -8.02 40.94 -12.90
C ARG A 334 -7.51 39.50 -12.94
N TYR A 335 -6.60 39.18 -13.87
CA TYR A 335 -6.07 37.84 -14.09
C TYR A 335 -4.54 37.79 -13.93
N ALA A 336 -4.00 38.60 -13.01
CA ALA A 336 -2.58 38.57 -12.68
C ALA A 336 -2.17 37.18 -12.16
N ALA A 337 -1.06 36.67 -12.70
CA ALA A 337 -0.41 35.44 -12.27
C ALA A 337 0.26 35.62 -10.90
N ASP A 338 0.13 34.58 -10.08
CA ASP A 338 0.80 34.46 -8.79
C ASP A 338 2.06 33.59 -8.95
N CYS A 339 3.24 34.16 -8.70
CA CYS A 339 4.53 33.46 -8.80
C CYS A 339 4.78 32.50 -7.62
N GLN A 340 4.01 32.63 -6.54
CA GLN A 340 4.07 31.75 -5.37
C GLN A 340 3.07 30.58 -5.46
N ALA A 341 2.24 30.53 -6.51
CA ALA A 341 1.31 29.44 -6.71
C ALA A 341 2.04 28.11 -6.88
N ASP A 342 1.64 27.12 -6.07
CA ASP A 342 2.26 25.80 -6.08
C ASP A 342 1.48 24.81 -6.96
N PHE A 343 2.18 24.25 -7.94
CA PHE A 343 1.69 23.22 -8.85
C PHE A 343 2.56 21.96 -8.82
N ALA A 344 3.42 21.80 -7.80
CA ALA A 344 4.34 20.67 -7.67
C ALA A 344 3.58 19.33 -7.64
N ASP A 345 2.43 19.27 -6.98
CA ASP A 345 1.60 18.05 -6.89
C ASP A 345 1.10 17.54 -8.25
N VAL A 346 0.94 18.42 -9.25
CA VAL A 346 0.38 18.07 -10.57
C VAL A 346 1.39 18.14 -11.71
N THR A 347 2.50 18.87 -11.54
CA THR A 347 3.56 19.01 -12.56
C THR A 347 4.90 18.41 -12.16
N GLY A 348 5.11 18.08 -10.88
CA GLY A 348 6.41 17.67 -10.35
C GLY A 348 7.50 18.77 -10.41
N LEU A 349 7.12 20.03 -10.69
CA LEU A 349 8.02 21.16 -10.83
C LEU A 349 7.83 22.15 -9.67
N PRO A 350 8.90 22.76 -9.14
CA PRO A 350 8.79 23.68 -8.02
C PRO A 350 8.09 25.00 -8.41
N PRO A 351 7.52 25.74 -7.44
CA PRO A 351 6.98 27.08 -7.67
C PRO A 351 8.00 28.04 -8.29
N VAL A 352 7.51 29.07 -8.98
CA VAL A 352 8.36 30.04 -9.70
C VAL A 352 9.20 30.90 -8.75
N GLY A 353 8.60 31.40 -7.67
CA GLY A 353 9.33 32.24 -6.71
C GLY A 353 9.70 33.61 -7.29
N ASP A 354 10.98 33.99 -7.18
CA ASP A 354 11.54 35.19 -7.81
C ASP A 354 12.07 34.88 -9.20
N ASP A 355 11.43 35.44 -10.22
CA ASP A 355 11.77 35.24 -11.62
C ASP A 355 12.61 36.38 -12.23
N GLU A 356 12.92 37.45 -11.48
CA GLU A 356 13.73 38.56 -11.97
C GLU A 356 15.08 38.11 -12.56
N PRO A 357 15.83 37.19 -11.91
CA PRO A 357 17.13 36.77 -12.43
C PRO A 357 17.03 36.08 -13.80
N LEU A 358 15.92 35.37 -14.05
CA LEU A 358 15.67 34.73 -15.35
C LEU A 358 15.31 35.78 -16.40
N VAL A 359 14.39 36.70 -16.08
CA VAL A 359 13.98 37.80 -16.98
C VAL A 359 15.19 38.65 -17.36
N ARG A 360 16.01 39.03 -16.38
CA ARG A 360 17.24 39.80 -16.55
C ARG A 360 18.22 39.09 -17.48
N SER A 361 18.43 37.79 -17.27
CA SER A 361 19.32 36.96 -18.11
C SER A 361 18.89 36.94 -19.59
N TYR A 362 17.59 36.83 -19.87
CA TYR A 362 17.07 36.84 -21.25
C TYR A 362 17.20 38.22 -21.92
N LEU A 363 16.87 39.29 -21.19
CA LEU A 363 17.04 40.67 -21.69
C LEU A 363 18.50 40.96 -22.02
N GLN A 364 19.42 40.61 -21.10
CA GLN A 364 20.85 40.78 -21.33
C GLN A 364 21.32 40.03 -22.59
N HIS A 365 20.80 38.83 -22.86
CA HIS A 365 21.12 38.09 -24.08
C HIS A 365 20.63 38.81 -25.34
N PHE A 366 19.36 39.22 -25.42
CA PHE A 366 18.81 39.89 -26.61
C PHE A 366 19.45 41.27 -26.85
N PHE A 367 19.72 42.02 -25.78
CA PHE A 367 20.38 43.32 -25.86
C PHE A 367 21.84 43.26 -26.31
N LEU A 368 22.47 42.09 -26.42
CA LEU A 368 23.76 41.96 -27.11
C LEU A 368 23.63 42.41 -28.58
N THR A 369 22.57 41.98 -29.26
CA THR A 369 22.38 42.23 -30.70
C THR A 369 21.40 43.36 -30.99
N GLU A 370 20.40 43.58 -30.14
CA GLU A 370 19.36 44.59 -30.36
C GLU A 370 19.89 46.03 -30.14
N THR A 371 19.37 46.98 -30.90
CA THR A 371 19.76 48.39 -30.82
C THR A 371 18.81 49.24 -29.95
N THR A 372 17.68 48.67 -29.52
CA THR A 372 16.64 49.34 -28.73
C THR A 372 15.97 48.36 -27.76
N TYR A 373 15.40 48.87 -26.67
CA TYR A 373 14.61 48.12 -25.68
C TYR A 373 13.09 48.37 -25.82
N GLU A 374 12.68 49.17 -26.80
CA GLU A 374 11.27 49.51 -27.09
C GLU A 374 10.33 48.30 -27.21
N PRO A 375 10.71 47.16 -27.82
CA PRO A 375 9.82 46.00 -27.94
C PRO A 375 9.28 45.45 -26.62
N TYR A 376 9.97 45.70 -25.51
CA TYR A 376 9.62 45.17 -24.18
C TYR A 376 8.90 46.19 -23.27
N GLN A 377 8.89 47.48 -23.63
CA GLN A 377 8.34 48.58 -22.80
C GLN A 377 6.85 48.46 -22.50
N VAL A 378 6.11 47.73 -23.35
CA VAL A 378 4.69 47.47 -23.12
C VAL A 378 4.48 46.67 -21.83
N TYR A 379 5.40 45.76 -21.50
CA TYR A 379 5.24 44.81 -20.40
C TYR A 379 6.13 45.13 -19.19
N LEU A 380 7.33 45.65 -19.43
CA LEU A 380 8.35 45.88 -18.40
C LEU A 380 8.54 47.36 -18.12
N GLU A 381 8.92 47.69 -16.89
CA GLU A 381 9.10 49.07 -16.43
C GLU A 381 10.25 49.75 -17.18
N ASP A 382 10.03 51.00 -17.59
CA ASP A 382 10.91 51.72 -18.51
C ASP A 382 12.30 52.00 -17.90
N THR A 383 12.36 52.36 -16.62
CA THR A 383 13.61 52.59 -15.89
C THR A 383 14.43 51.30 -15.79
N TYR A 384 13.79 50.18 -15.45
CA TYR A 384 14.39 48.85 -15.38
C TYR A 384 14.96 48.41 -16.73
N LEU A 385 14.20 48.58 -17.83
CA LEU A 385 14.67 48.28 -19.19
C LEU A 385 15.85 49.15 -19.59
N LYS A 386 15.77 50.47 -19.37
CA LYS A 386 16.85 51.41 -19.65
C LYS A 386 18.13 51.04 -18.92
N HIS A 387 18.02 50.76 -17.62
CA HIS A 387 19.17 50.40 -16.80
C HIS A 387 19.75 49.05 -17.23
N THR A 388 18.92 48.04 -17.50
CA THR A 388 19.39 46.72 -17.96
C THR A 388 20.02 46.78 -19.36
N PHE A 389 19.46 47.57 -20.27
CA PHE A 389 20.02 47.82 -21.59
C PHE A 389 21.38 48.52 -21.49
N ALA A 390 21.45 49.63 -20.74
CA ALA A 390 22.70 50.36 -20.52
C ALA A 390 23.76 49.47 -19.84
N GLU A 391 23.39 48.73 -18.80
CA GLU A 391 24.28 47.77 -18.13
C GLU A 391 24.83 46.75 -19.14
N THR A 392 23.96 46.11 -19.93
CA THR A 392 24.37 45.13 -20.95
C THR A 392 25.33 45.76 -21.95
N LYS A 393 24.97 46.92 -22.52
CA LYS A 393 25.82 47.61 -23.49
C LYS A 393 27.15 48.02 -22.89
N ILE A 394 27.22 48.42 -21.62
CA ILE A 394 28.48 48.77 -20.93
C ILE A 394 29.34 47.53 -20.68
N VAL A 395 28.77 46.46 -20.12
CA VAL A 395 29.56 45.29 -19.71
C VAL A 395 30.07 44.48 -20.90
N PHE A 396 29.32 44.40 -21.99
CA PHE A 396 29.84 43.85 -23.25
C PHE A 396 30.51 44.94 -24.11
N GLY A 397 30.46 46.19 -23.65
CA GLY A 397 30.89 47.45 -24.27
C GLY A 397 30.71 47.53 -25.78
N LEU A 398 29.43 47.53 -26.12
CA LEU A 398 28.83 47.65 -27.43
C LEU A 398 28.35 49.10 -27.59
N GLY A 399 28.76 49.81 -28.64
CA GLY A 399 28.40 51.23 -28.84
C GLY A 399 29.21 52.20 -27.96
N ASP A 400 28.67 53.41 -27.76
CA ASP A 400 29.35 54.49 -27.04
C ASP A 400 29.14 54.40 -25.52
N ALA A 401 30.23 54.25 -24.77
CA ALA A 401 30.20 54.09 -23.32
C ALA A 401 29.68 55.34 -22.57
N GLU A 402 29.92 56.56 -23.09
CA GLU A 402 29.42 57.78 -22.45
C GLU A 402 27.89 57.89 -22.59
N GLN A 403 27.37 57.54 -23.77
CA GLN A 403 25.94 57.50 -24.03
C GLN A 403 25.21 56.55 -23.08
N TRP A 404 25.76 55.35 -22.85
CA TRP A 404 25.13 54.36 -21.97
C TRP A 404 25.30 54.68 -20.49
N ALA A 405 26.46 55.23 -20.09
CA ALA A 405 26.69 55.66 -18.71
C ALA A 405 25.72 56.77 -18.29
N ALA A 406 25.33 57.66 -19.22
CA ALA A 406 24.35 58.72 -18.96
C ALA A 406 22.92 58.20 -18.69
N LEU A 407 22.61 56.95 -19.05
CA LEU A 407 21.31 56.31 -18.77
C LEU A 407 21.23 55.67 -17.38
N LEU A 408 22.35 55.63 -16.63
CA LEU A 408 22.41 55.06 -15.29
C LEU A 408 22.62 56.15 -14.23
N PRO A 409 22.00 56.01 -13.05
CA PRO A 409 22.36 56.82 -11.88
C PRO A 409 23.86 56.68 -11.56
N PRO A 410 24.56 57.75 -11.12
CA PRO A 410 26.00 57.70 -10.84
C PRO A 410 26.41 56.61 -9.83
N GLU A 411 25.56 56.37 -8.83
CA GLU A 411 25.75 55.31 -7.83
C GLU A 411 25.69 53.90 -8.43
N GLN A 412 24.76 53.65 -9.37
CA GLN A 412 24.62 52.37 -10.04
C GLN A 412 25.76 52.13 -11.02
N TYR A 413 26.22 53.16 -11.74
CA TYR A 413 27.39 53.06 -12.60
C TYR A 413 28.68 52.79 -11.80
N LEU A 414 28.85 53.43 -10.64
CA LEU A 414 29.97 53.16 -9.74
C LEU A 414 29.93 51.73 -9.20
N ALA A 415 28.75 51.28 -8.73
CA ALA A 415 28.54 49.91 -8.29
C ALA A 415 28.85 48.91 -9.40
N LEU A 416 28.38 49.17 -10.63
CA LEU A 416 28.69 48.35 -11.79
C LEU A 416 30.19 48.32 -12.09
N LYS A 417 30.91 49.44 -11.98
CA LYS A 417 32.38 49.47 -12.19
C LYS A 417 33.13 48.69 -11.13
N GLN A 418 32.67 48.70 -9.88
CA GLN A 418 33.30 48.00 -8.75
C GLN A 418 32.92 46.52 -8.67
N ARG A 419 31.76 46.12 -9.23
CA ARG A 419 31.26 44.75 -9.21
C ARG A 419 32.28 43.78 -9.82
N VAL A 420 32.53 42.68 -9.14
CA VAL A 420 33.38 41.58 -9.61
C VAL A 420 32.46 40.41 -9.94
N ASP A 421 32.53 39.93 -11.18
CA ASP A 421 31.68 38.81 -11.65
C ASP A 421 32.59 37.61 -11.90
N LEU A 422 32.27 36.47 -11.28
CA LEU A 422 32.88 35.16 -11.50
C LEU A 422 31.76 34.13 -11.62
N ASP A 423 30.94 34.23 -12.66
CA ASP A 423 29.71 33.45 -12.77
C ASP A 423 29.90 32.27 -13.73
N PHE A 424 29.52 31.07 -13.30
CA PHE A 424 29.48 29.91 -14.20
C PHE A 424 28.43 30.11 -15.28
N ALA A 425 28.75 29.72 -16.52
CA ALA A 425 27.76 29.69 -17.58
C ALA A 425 26.65 28.67 -17.26
N PHE A 426 25.40 29.03 -17.54
CA PHE A 426 24.25 28.14 -17.35
C PHE A 426 24.31 26.87 -18.20
N THR A 427 25.15 26.87 -19.25
CA THR A 427 25.36 25.75 -20.18
C THR A 427 26.40 24.74 -19.70
N ASN A 428 27.03 24.96 -18.54
CA ASN A 428 27.98 24.01 -17.97
C ASN A 428 27.27 22.72 -17.55
N SER A 429 27.81 21.56 -17.95
CA SER A 429 27.23 20.27 -17.59
C SER A 429 27.24 20.06 -16.08
N ARG A 430 26.17 19.46 -15.55
CA ARG A 430 26.10 19.02 -14.14
C ARG A 430 26.40 17.54 -13.99
N THR A 431 26.31 16.76 -15.06
CA THR A 431 26.59 15.32 -15.06
C THR A 431 27.83 15.01 -15.88
N PHE A 432 28.67 14.11 -15.37
CA PHE A 432 29.89 13.67 -16.04
C PHE A 432 30.05 12.16 -15.87
N ALA A 433 30.15 11.43 -16.97
CA ALA A 433 30.58 10.04 -16.95
C ALA A 433 32.07 9.95 -16.57
N ALA A 434 32.50 8.76 -16.15
CA ALA A 434 33.89 8.47 -15.77
C ALA A 434 34.93 8.99 -16.78
N ALA A 435 34.65 8.85 -18.08
CA ALA A 435 35.57 9.19 -19.18
C ALA A 435 35.32 10.56 -19.81
N ASP A 436 34.32 11.34 -19.36
CA ASP A 436 33.97 12.59 -20.01
C ASP A 436 35.07 13.66 -19.82
N PRO A 437 35.46 14.41 -20.87
CA PRO A 437 36.39 15.51 -20.73
C PRO A 437 35.74 16.65 -19.94
N LEU A 438 36.46 17.23 -18.99
CA LEU A 438 35.95 18.36 -18.22
C LEU A 438 36.23 19.68 -18.94
N ARG A 439 35.14 20.38 -19.27
CA ARG A 439 35.13 21.73 -19.84
C ARG A 439 34.14 22.60 -19.11
N MET A 440 34.47 23.87 -18.92
CA MET A 440 33.54 24.83 -18.33
C MET A 440 33.80 26.25 -18.81
N ASP A 441 32.72 27.01 -18.90
CA ASP A 441 32.74 28.43 -19.20
C ASP A 441 32.45 29.25 -17.94
N LEU A 442 33.21 30.33 -17.76
CA LEU A 442 33.08 31.29 -16.67
C LEU A 442 33.03 32.71 -17.24
N TYR A 443 32.06 33.50 -16.81
CA TYR A 443 32.01 34.93 -17.08
C TYR A 443 32.87 35.67 -16.07
N VAL A 444 33.85 36.43 -16.56
CA VAL A 444 34.81 37.18 -15.74
C VAL A 444 34.67 38.67 -15.97
N LYS A 445 34.54 39.45 -14.90
CA LYS A 445 34.51 40.93 -14.94
C LYS A 445 35.28 41.53 -13.76
N ASN A 446 36.01 42.62 -14.00
CA ASN A 446 36.80 43.32 -12.99
C ASN A 446 37.81 42.41 -12.27
N VAL A 447 38.51 41.56 -13.02
CA VAL A 447 39.56 40.68 -12.50
C VAL A 447 40.78 40.79 -13.40
N ALA A 448 41.86 41.39 -12.90
CA ALA A 448 43.12 41.51 -13.63
C ALA A 448 43.95 40.22 -13.60
N THR A 449 43.87 39.48 -12.49
CA THR A 449 44.56 38.21 -12.30
C THR A 449 43.56 37.21 -11.74
N LEU A 450 43.30 36.14 -12.51
CA LEU A 450 42.45 35.02 -12.10
C LEU A 450 43.34 33.82 -11.80
N ILE A 451 43.18 33.26 -10.61
CA ILE A 451 43.89 32.05 -10.18
C ILE A 451 42.89 30.91 -10.19
N VAL A 452 43.22 29.83 -10.89
CA VAL A 452 42.43 28.60 -10.94
C VAL A 452 43.20 27.52 -10.20
N LYS A 453 42.59 26.94 -9.17
CA LYS A 453 43.17 25.86 -8.38
C LYS A 453 42.32 24.61 -8.47
N VAL A 454 42.97 23.48 -8.74
CA VAL A 454 42.32 22.18 -8.88
C VAL A 454 42.77 21.28 -7.74
N TYR A 455 41.80 20.67 -7.06
CA TYR A 455 42.02 19.74 -5.95
C TYR A 455 41.34 18.41 -6.27
N GLU A 456 42.11 17.33 -6.30
CA GLU A 456 41.61 15.96 -6.33
C GLU A 456 41.43 15.48 -4.90
N ILE A 457 40.19 15.21 -4.51
CA ILE A 457 39.87 14.85 -3.12
C ILE A 457 40.05 13.35 -2.93
N ASN A 458 40.79 12.95 -1.90
CA ASN A 458 40.78 11.56 -1.44
C ASN A 458 39.43 11.27 -0.76
N THR A 459 38.48 10.80 -1.57
CA THR A 459 37.08 10.59 -1.16
C THR A 459 36.96 9.55 -0.06
N PHE A 460 37.74 8.48 -0.08
CA PHE A 460 37.74 7.47 0.98
C PHE A 460 38.02 8.08 2.35
N ASN A 461 39.14 8.81 2.50
CA ASN A 461 39.51 9.44 3.76
C ASN A 461 38.50 10.51 4.18
N TYR A 462 38.00 11.29 3.23
CA TYR A 462 37.00 12.32 3.50
C TYR A 462 35.70 11.71 4.04
N TYR A 463 35.16 10.68 3.38
CA TYR A 463 33.92 10.01 3.78
C TYR A 463 34.07 9.28 5.12
N GLN A 464 35.23 8.65 5.35
CA GLN A 464 35.54 8.00 6.62
C GLN A 464 35.53 8.97 7.80
N GLN A 465 36.08 10.18 7.62
CA GLN A 465 36.19 11.19 8.67
C GLN A 465 34.91 12.00 8.88
N ASN A 466 34.23 12.38 7.79
CA ASN A 466 33.13 13.35 7.83
C ASN A 466 31.73 12.71 7.72
N GLN A 467 31.64 11.45 7.28
CA GLN A 467 30.37 10.72 7.07
C GLN A 467 29.33 11.48 6.21
N ARG A 468 29.82 12.32 5.29
CA ARG A 468 29.01 13.09 4.33
C ARG A 468 29.74 13.20 3.02
N GLU A 469 28.99 13.43 1.94
CA GLU A 469 29.58 13.67 0.62
C GLU A 469 30.35 15.00 0.58
N VAL A 470 31.29 15.11 -0.37
CA VAL A 470 32.02 16.36 -0.60
C VAL A 470 31.08 17.40 -1.20
N SER A 471 30.98 18.55 -0.55
CA SER A 471 30.18 19.71 -0.98
C SER A 471 31.05 20.97 -1.08
N ALA A 472 30.47 22.07 -1.57
CA ALA A 472 31.21 23.32 -1.79
C ALA A 472 31.75 23.96 -0.51
N ASP A 473 31.23 23.60 0.67
CA ASP A 473 31.70 24.06 1.97
C ASP A 473 32.98 23.36 2.46
N ILE A 474 33.55 22.42 1.70
CA ILE A 474 34.81 21.78 2.07
C ILE A 474 35.91 22.80 2.37
N ASN A 475 36.56 22.67 3.53
CA ASN A 475 37.69 23.51 3.88
C ASN A 475 38.94 23.05 3.12
N LEU A 476 39.49 23.91 2.27
CA LEU A 476 40.71 23.66 1.50
C LEU A 476 41.91 24.46 2.02
N ASP A 477 41.74 25.14 3.15
CA ASP A 477 42.78 26.01 3.72
C ASP A 477 43.97 25.17 4.19
N GLY A 478 45.16 25.57 3.76
CA GLY A 478 46.40 24.84 4.03
C GLY A 478 46.63 23.59 3.16
N LEU A 479 45.69 23.24 2.26
CA LEU A 479 45.91 22.19 1.27
C LEU A 479 46.69 22.72 0.06
N VAL A 480 47.54 21.88 -0.52
CA VAL A 480 48.28 22.17 -1.76
C VAL A 480 47.43 21.70 -2.94
N ALA A 481 47.16 22.59 -3.89
CA ALA A 481 46.42 22.25 -5.11
C ALA A 481 47.23 21.28 -5.99
N ASN A 482 46.55 20.32 -6.61
CA ASN A 482 47.15 19.39 -7.57
C ASN A 482 47.64 20.13 -8.83
N ALA A 483 46.88 21.15 -9.25
CA ALA A 483 47.27 22.08 -10.30
C ALA A 483 46.86 23.52 -9.92
N GLU A 484 47.73 24.48 -10.22
CA GLU A 484 47.47 25.92 -10.08
C GLU A 484 47.81 26.59 -11.41
N GLN A 485 46.84 27.29 -11.99
CA GLN A 485 47.02 28.08 -13.21
C GLN A 485 46.68 29.54 -12.92
N THR A 486 47.42 30.46 -13.52
CA THR A 486 47.19 31.92 -13.37
C THR A 486 46.95 32.52 -14.74
N PHE A 487 45.87 33.28 -14.87
CA PHE A 487 45.49 33.99 -16.09
C PHE A 487 45.50 35.48 -15.84
N GLU A 488 46.15 36.23 -16.72
CA GLU A 488 46.19 37.69 -16.67
C GLU A 488 45.28 38.28 -17.75
N TYR A 489 44.48 39.26 -17.36
CA TYR A 489 43.49 39.93 -18.20
C TYR A 489 43.76 41.43 -18.21
N GLN A 490 43.66 42.05 -19.39
CA GLN A 490 43.93 43.48 -19.61
C GLN A 490 42.65 44.26 -19.94
N GLU A 491 41.51 43.58 -19.94
CA GLU A 491 40.22 44.16 -20.22
C GLU A 491 39.82 45.20 -19.16
N PRO A 492 39.16 46.30 -19.56
CA PRO A 492 38.66 47.30 -18.61
C PRO A 492 37.78 46.68 -17.53
N ALA A 493 37.83 47.20 -16.30
CA ALA A 493 37.06 46.72 -15.14
C ALA A 493 35.55 46.59 -15.36
N VAL A 494 34.99 47.39 -16.27
CA VAL A 494 33.57 47.35 -16.62
C VAL A 494 33.22 46.19 -17.57
N ARG A 495 34.19 45.58 -18.27
CA ARG A 495 33.96 44.55 -19.29
C ARG A 495 33.77 43.15 -18.67
N ARG A 496 32.70 42.47 -19.08
CA ARG A 496 32.40 41.07 -18.77
C ARG A 496 32.72 40.21 -19.99
N VAL A 497 33.56 39.19 -19.82
CA VAL A 497 34.01 38.33 -20.91
C VAL A 497 33.84 36.86 -20.52
N ALA A 498 33.31 36.06 -21.45
CA ALA A 498 33.26 34.60 -21.29
C ALA A 498 34.66 34.00 -21.50
N ARG A 499 35.08 33.16 -20.57
CA ARG A 499 36.36 32.44 -20.60
C ARG A 499 36.10 30.94 -20.60
N HIS A 500 36.78 30.23 -21.49
CA HIS A 500 36.68 28.78 -21.64
C HIS A 500 37.86 28.11 -20.94
N PHE A 501 37.59 27.11 -20.11
CA PHE A 501 38.58 26.33 -19.40
C PHE A 501 38.43 24.84 -19.72
N GLU A 502 39.55 24.20 -20.03
CA GLU A 502 39.66 22.76 -20.23
C GLU A 502 40.60 22.18 -19.19
N PHE A 503 40.26 21.01 -18.65
CA PHE A 503 41.05 20.32 -17.62
C PHE A 503 41.41 18.90 -18.09
N PRO A 504 42.29 18.75 -19.11
CA PRO A 504 42.68 17.45 -19.63
C PRO A 504 43.40 16.57 -18.59
N GLU A 505 43.96 17.17 -17.55
CA GLU A 505 44.57 16.46 -16.41
C GLU A 505 43.55 15.69 -15.53
N LEU A 506 42.25 15.95 -15.69
CA LEU A 506 41.18 15.31 -14.91
C LEU A 506 40.52 14.16 -15.71
N ASP A 507 41.32 13.19 -16.13
CA ASP A 507 40.91 12.08 -17.00
C ASP A 507 40.38 10.84 -16.26
N ARG A 508 40.43 10.82 -14.92
CA ARG A 508 40.02 9.69 -14.08
C ARG A 508 38.68 9.91 -13.36
N PRO A 509 37.98 8.83 -12.96
CA PRO A 509 36.86 8.92 -12.02
C PRO A 509 37.30 9.46 -10.66
N GLY A 510 36.47 10.27 -10.03
CA GLY A 510 36.78 10.90 -8.74
C GLY A 510 35.94 12.14 -8.45
N VAL A 511 36.24 12.79 -7.32
CA VAL A 511 35.64 14.08 -6.95
C VAL A 511 36.71 15.15 -6.96
N TYR A 512 36.46 16.20 -7.74
CA TYR A 512 37.37 17.31 -7.96
C TYR A 512 36.73 18.61 -7.49
N VAL A 513 37.51 19.45 -6.82
CA VAL A 513 37.09 20.79 -6.43
C VAL A 513 37.94 21.80 -7.18
N ILE A 514 37.30 22.74 -7.87
CA ILE A 514 37.96 23.75 -8.71
C ILE A 514 37.56 25.13 -8.22
N ASP A 515 38.54 25.87 -7.71
CA ASP A 515 38.38 27.24 -7.23
C ASP A 515 38.86 28.25 -8.26
N PHE A 516 37.99 29.18 -8.61
CA PHE A 516 38.26 30.38 -9.39
C PHE A 516 38.36 31.56 -8.45
N ILE A 517 39.52 32.19 -8.36
CA ILE A 517 39.81 33.24 -7.38
C ILE A 517 40.30 34.50 -8.09
N GLY A 518 39.63 35.63 -7.88
CA GLY A 518 39.98 36.89 -8.53
C GLY A 518 39.38 38.10 -7.85
N ASN A 519 40.20 39.15 -7.64
CA ASN A 519 39.80 40.46 -7.09
C ASN A 519 38.89 40.40 -5.84
N GLY A 520 39.19 39.51 -4.90
CA GLY A 520 38.43 39.36 -3.64
C GLY A 520 37.14 38.53 -3.75
N GLN A 521 36.83 37.96 -4.91
CA GLN A 521 35.75 36.99 -5.12
C GLN A 521 36.28 35.57 -5.34
N THR A 522 35.50 34.57 -4.95
CA THR A 522 35.75 33.17 -5.28
C THR A 522 34.48 32.45 -5.77
N SER A 523 34.66 31.61 -6.79
CA SER A 523 33.65 30.70 -7.30
C SER A 523 34.20 29.28 -7.32
N ARG A 524 33.38 28.30 -6.92
CA ARG A 524 33.78 26.92 -6.71
C ARG A 524 32.91 25.97 -7.51
N ALA A 525 33.55 25.05 -8.24
CA ALA A 525 32.90 23.90 -8.83
C ALA A 525 33.30 22.62 -8.08
N VAL A 526 32.33 21.79 -7.71
CA VAL A 526 32.53 20.44 -7.18
C VAL A 526 32.08 19.46 -8.26
N ILE A 527 33.04 18.83 -8.93
CA ILE A 527 32.82 17.95 -10.06
C ILE A 527 32.90 16.50 -9.59
N ARG A 528 31.88 15.71 -9.93
CA ARG A 528 31.82 14.28 -9.62
C ARG A 528 31.84 13.49 -10.92
N LYS A 529 32.84 12.61 -11.07
CA LYS A 529 33.03 11.74 -12.24
C LYS A 529 32.98 10.27 -11.83
N GLY A 530 31.98 9.55 -12.31
CA GLY A 530 31.74 8.14 -11.97
C GLY A 530 31.13 7.96 -10.58
N GLN A 531 30.40 6.87 -10.40
CA GLN A 531 29.72 6.53 -9.14
C GLN A 531 29.64 5.02 -9.00
N LEU A 532 29.70 4.54 -7.75
CA LEU A 532 29.47 3.13 -7.43
C LEU A 532 28.11 2.95 -6.77
N HIS A 533 27.41 1.89 -7.13
CA HIS A 533 26.13 1.51 -6.55
C HIS A 533 26.22 0.09 -6.03
N TYR A 534 25.19 -0.36 -5.31
CA TYR A 534 25.14 -1.73 -4.83
C TYR A 534 23.74 -2.33 -4.93
N LEU A 535 23.70 -3.64 -5.14
CA LEU A 535 22.53 -4.47 -4.85
C LEU A 535 22.76 -5.14 -3.50
N LEU A 536 21.69 -5.29 -2.72
CA LEU A 536 21.72 -5.94 -1.42
C LEU A 536 20.76 -7.13 -1.44
N ARG A 537 21.09 -8.20 -0.72
CA ARG A 537 20.16 -9.25 -0.32
C ARG A 537 20.56 -9.83 1.03
N ASN A 538 19.60 -10.36 1.78
CA ASN A 538 19.88 -11.03 3.06
C ASN A 538 20.17 -12.52 2.87
N SER A 539 20.92 -13.11 3.80
CA SER A 539 21.28 -14.53 3.82
C SER A 539 21.56 -15.00 5.27
N THR A 540 21.73 -16.30 5.47
CA THR A 540 22.09 -16.87 6.79
C THR A 540 23.41 -16.33 7.37
N ILE A 541 24.33 -15.85 6.52
CA ILE A 541 25.64 -15.34 6.94
C ILE A 541 25.68 -13.80 7.05
N GLY A 542 24.56 -13.12 6.78
CA GLY A 542 24.45 -11.66 6.82
C GLY A 542 23.96 -11.05 5.50
N HIS A 543 24.35 -9.81 5.27
CA HIS A 543 24.01 -8.97 4.13
C HIS A 543 24.98 -9.23 2.97
N ILE A 544 24.47 -9.67 1.83
CA ILE A 544 25.26 -9.91 0.63
C ILE A 544 25.14 -8.70 -0.29
N PHE A 545 26.25 -8.06 -0.61
CA PHE A 545 26.31 -6.95 -1.56
C PHE A 545 26.92 -7.39 -2.89
N THR A 546 26.40 -6.82 -3.96
CA THR A 546 27.00 -6.84 -5.30
C THR A 546 27.25 -5.39 -5.71
N ILE A 547 28.51 -5.00 -5.93
CA ILE A 547 28.87 -3.61 -6.27
C ILE A 547 28.83 -3.44 -7.80
N LEU A 548 28.24 -2.34 -8.25
CA LEU A 548 28.06 -1.96 -9.64
C LEU A 548 28.77 -0.63 -9.94
N ASP A 549 29.20 -0.44 -11.19
CA ASP A 549 29.62 0.87 -11.72
C ASP A 549 28.43 1.70 -12.25
N GLU A 550 28.70 2.91 -12.75
CA GLU A 550 27.67 3.80 -13.29
C GLU A 550 26.99 3.30 -14.57
N ARG A 551 27.50 2.22 -15.17
CA ARG A 551 26.94 1.53 -16.34
C ARG A 551 26.24 0.23 -15.95
N ASN A 552 25.99 0.03 -14.66
CA ASN A 552 25.35 -1.15 -14.10
C ASN A 552 26.13 -2.46 -14.33
N GLN A 553 27.46 -2.40 -14.46
CA GLN A 553 28.32 -3.59 -14.57
C GLN A 553 28.83 -4.04 -13.20
N VAL A 554 28.78 -5.35 -12.95
CA VAL A 554 29.28 -5.95 -11.70
C VAL A 554 30.80 -5.84 -11.59
N LEU A 555 31.27 -5.30 -10.47
CA LEU A 555 32.69 -5.12 -10.16
C LEU A 555 33.19 -6.22 -9.23
N LYS A 556 34.06 -7.11 -9.75
CA LYS A 556 34.57 -8.28 -9.01
C LYS A 556 35.63 -7.96 -7.95
N ASP A 557 36.37 -6.85 -8.13
CA ASP A 557 37.48 -6.45 -7.25
C ASP A 557 37.11 -5.25 -6.37
N ALA A 558 35.81 -5.05 -6.11
CA ALA A 558 35.32 -3.94 -5.28
C ALA A 558 35.37 -4.28 -3.78
N THR A 559 35.48 -3.24 -2.96
CA THR A 559 35.56 -3.34 -1.50
C THR A 559 34.49 -2.49 -0.83
N LEU A 560 34.05 -2.92 0.36
CA LEU A 560 33.13 -2.17 1.22
C LEU A 560 33.80 -1.93 2.56
N TRP A 561 33.84 -0.67 3.01
CA TRP A 561 34.29 -0.30 4.36
C TRP A 561 33.10 0.02 5.28
N LEU A 562 33.09 -0.58 6.46
CA LEU A 562 32.08 -0.38 7.50
C LEU A 562 32.73 -0.48 8.89
N ALA A 563 32.53 0.55 9.72
CA ALA A 563 32.91 0.55 11.14
C ALA A 563 34.36 0.09 11.43
N GLY A 564 35.33 0.46 10.59
CA GLY A 564 36.74 0.09 10.76
C GLY A 564 37.16 -1.21 10.06
N HIS A 565 36.23 -1.93 9.45
CA HIS A 565 36.48 -3.18 8.74
C HIS A 565 36.33 -3.02 7.23
N GLU A 566 37.26 -3.61 6.48
CA GLU A 566 37.18 -3.73 5.02
C GLU A 566 36.69 -5.13 4.65
N TYR A 567 35.65 -5.19 3.83
CA TYR A 567 35.09 -6.40 3.23
C TYR A 567 35.45 -6.42 1.75
N ARG A 568 35.90 -7.58 1.24
CA ARG A 568 36.30 -7.75 -0.15
C ARG A 568 35.36 -8.71 -0.86
N ALA A 569 35.10 -8.45 -2.13
CA ALA A 569 34.33 -9.36 -2.96
C ALA A 569 35.04 -10.71 -3.16
N GLY A 570 34.25 -11.79 -3.21
CA GLY A 570 34.71 -13.13 -3.56
C GLY A 570 34.82 -13.33 -5.07
N GLU A 571 35.13 -14.55 -5.51
CA GLU A 571 35.30 -14.89 -6.93
C GLU A 571 34.04 -14.66 -7.78
N ASP A 572 32.86 -14.74 -7.15
CA ASP A 572 31.55 -14.49 -7.76
C ASP A 572 31.17 -12.99 -7.83
N GLY A 573 32.02 -12.11 -7.30
CA GLY A 573 31.79 -10.66 -7.25
C GLY A 573 30.85 -10.20 -6.12
N THR A 574 30.56 -11.06 -5.14
CA THR A 574 29.72 -10.72 -3.99
C THR A 574 30.54 -10.58 -2.70
N LEU A 575 30.08 -9.74 -1.77
CA LEU A 575 30.71 -9.54 -0.45
C LEU A 575 29.67 -9.72 0.67
N ALA A 576 30.07 -10.35 1.78
CA ALA A 576 29.19 -10.64 2.90
C ALA A 576 29.54 -9.79 4.13
N VAL A 577 28.57 -9.02 4.62
CA VAL A 577 28.65 -8.25 5.87
C VAL A 577 27.77 -8.93 6.93
N PRO A 578 28.33 -9.46 8.04
CA PRO A 578 27.57 -10.13 9.09
C PRO A 578 26.45 -9.27 9.70
N TYR A 579 25.46 -9.91 10.34
CA TYR A 579 24.45 -9.21 11.13
C TYR A 579 25.05 -8.51 12.36
N THR A 580 24.33 -7.51 12.87
CA THR A 580 24.77 -6.71 14.04
C THR A 580 23.87 -6.91 15.26
N ALA A 581 24.44 -6.78 16.46
CA ALA A 581 23.66 -6.69 17.69
C ALA A 581 23.04 -5.28 17.92
N GLN A 582 23.45 -4.29 17.13
CA GLN A 582 22.99 -2.89 17.21
C GLN A 582 22.42 -2.47 15.85
N PRO A 583 21.16 -2.86 15.53
CA PRO A 583 20.58 -2.55 14.24
C PRO A 583 20.37 -1.06 14.04
N GLY A 584 20.50 -0.61 12.80
CA GLY A 584 20.24 0.77 12.42
C GLY A 584 20.91 1.16 11.10
N ARG A 585 20.58 2.34 10.61
CA ARG A 585 21.19 2.92 9.42
C ARG A 585 22.68 3.20 9.64
N GLN A 586 23.54 2.60 8.82
CA GLN A 586 24.99 2.74 8.90
C GLN A 586 25.59 3.33 7.61
N PRO A 587 26.62 4.20 7.70
CA PRO A 587 27.37 4.63 6.54
C PRO A 587 28.31 3.52 6.07
N ILE A 588 28.38 3.33 4.76
CA ILE A 588 29.31 2.44 4.08
C ILE A 588 30.07 3.18 3.00
N ILE A 589 31.33 2.79 2.78
CA ILE A 589 32.13 3.34 1.69
C ILE A 589 32.41 2.22 0.70
N LEU A 590 31.88 2.35 -0.51
CA LEU A 590 32.18 1.47 -1.62
C LEU A 590 33.42 1.99 -2.33
N SER A 591 34.36 1.10 -2.67
CA SER A 591 35.59 1.50 -3.37
C SER A 591 35.96 0.52 -4.48
N HIS A 592 36.44 1.06 -5.60
CA HIS A 592 37.00 0.31 -6.71
C HIS A 592 38.01 1.18 -7.47
N GLN A 593 39.25 0.68 -7.62
CA GLN A 593 40.33 1.33 -8.40
C GLN A 593 40.53 2.84 -8.11
N GLY A 594 40.39 3.26 -6.86
CA GLY A 594 40.58 4.65 -6.42
C GLY A 594 39.31 5.52 -6.39
N LEU A 595 38.23 5.10 -7.06
CA LEU A 595 36.91 5.71 -6.89
C LEU A 595 36.30 5.22 -5.58
N SER A 596 35.72 6.14 -4.80
CA SER A 596 34.93 5.79 -3.62
C SER A 596 33.60 6.53 -3.61
N THR A 597 32.54 5.84 -3.19
CA THR A 597 31.18 6.38 -3.02
C THR A 597 30.71 6.15 -1.59
N LEU A 598 30.19 7.20 -0.96
CA LEU A 598 29.51 7.10 0.33
C LEU A 598 28.08 6.62 0.08
N ALA A 599 27.71 5.54 0.72
CA ALA A 599 26.35 5.03 0.69
C ALA A 599 25.86 4.73 2.10
N TRP A 600 24.57 4.42 2.22
CA TRP A 600 23.93 4.07 3.48
C TRP A 600 23.11 2.81 3.27
N PHE A 601 23.11 1.94 4.26
CA PHE A 601 22.22 0.79 4.29
C PHE A 601 21.68 0.58 5.70
N GLU A 602 20.57 -0.14 5.80
CA GLU A 602 20.01 -0.55 7.09
C GLU A 602 20.75 -1.81 7.57
N HIS A 603 21.61 -1.67 8.57
CA HIS A 603 22.34 -2.81 9.12
C HIS A 603 21.40 -3.56 10.07
N GLN A 604 20.90 -4.71 9.64
CA GLN A 604 19.87 -5.45 10.38
C GLN A 604 20.49 -6.33 11.47
N ALA A 605 19.69 -6.59 12.51
CA ALA A 605 19.97 -7.64 13.47
C ALA A 605 19.57 -9.00 12.89
N GLU A 606 20.14 -10.08 13.39
CA GLU A 606 19.73 -11.43 13.00
C GLU A 606 18.40 -11.78 13.68
N ASP A 607 17.29 -11.71 12.94
CA ASP A 607 15.95 -12.02 13.44
C ASP A 607 15.36 -13.22 12.70
N TYR A 608 15.22 -14.35 13.40
CA TYR A 608 14.68 -15.60 12.87
C TYR A 608 13.18 -15.74 13.14
N GLN A 609 12.43 -16.12 12.13
CA GLN A 609 11.00 -16.34 12.21
C GLN A 609 10.64 -17.68 11.56
N LEU A 610 9.99 -18.56 12.33
CA LEU A 610 9.44 -19.82 11.83
C LEU A 610 7.95 -19.63 11.55
N ALA A 611 7.56 -19.90 10.32
CA ALA A 611 6.17 -20.05 9.92
C ALA A 611 5.95 -21.50 9.45
N ALA A 612 4.72 -22.01 9.58
CA ALA A 612 4.34 -23.29 8.99
C ALA A 612 2.87 -23.28 8.59
N GLY A 613 2.57 -23.68 7.35
CA GLY A 613 1.21 -24.09 6.98
C GLY A 613 0.99 -25.51 7.45
N MET A 614 0.05 -25.73 8.38
CA MET A 614 -0.32 -27.08 8.83
C MET A 614 -1.75 -27.39 8.42
N TYR A 615 -1.97 -28.54 7.80
CA TYR A 615 -3.29 -28.93 7.29
C TYR A 615 -3.60 -30.40 7.54
N VAL A 616 -4.81 -30.65 7.99
CA VAL A 616 -5.43 -31.99 8.03
C VAL A 616 -6.85 -31.87 7.48
N ASP A 617 -7.24 -32.78 6.59
CA ASP A 617 -8.59 -32.78 6.06
C ASP A 617 -9.60 -33.19 7.14
N ARG A 618 -10.71 -32.46 7.22
CA ARG A 618 -11.75 -32.71 8.23
C ARG A 618 -12.38 -34.10 8.11
N GLU A 619 -12.66 -34.55 6.90
CA GLU A 619 -13.33 -35.83 6.62
C GLU A 619 -12.36 -37.01 6.85
N ALA A 620 -11.05 -36.76 6.98
CA ALA A 620 -10.07 -37.74 7.47
C ALA A 620 -10.04 -37.89 9.00
N LEU A 621 -10.54 -36.90 9.77
CA LEU A 621 -10.59 -36.92 11.23
C LEU A 621 -11.77 -37.76 11.76
N LEU A 622 -11.78 -39.05 11.43
CA LEU A 622 -12.78 -40.02 11.90
C LEU A 622 -12.26 -40.83 13.09
N ALA A 623 -13.07 -41.01 14.13
CA ALA A 623 -12.69 -41.71 15.35
C ALA A 623 -12.06 -43.10 15.08
N GLY A 624 -10.85 -43.33 15.63
CA GLY A 624 -10.13 -44.59 15.53
C GLY A 624 -9.53 -44.89 14.14
N LYS A 625 -9.59 -43.94 13.20
CA LYS A 625 -8.92 -44.03 11.89
C LYS A 625 -7.58 -43.29 11.91
N THR A 626 -6.73 -43.62 10.94
CA THR A 626 -5.48 -42.88 10.67
C THR A 626 -5.78 -41.63 9.84
N ALA A 627 -5.24 -40.49 10.23
CA ALA A 627 -5.25 -39.25 9.46
C ALA A 627 -3.83 -38.76 9.18
N GLN A 628 -3.68 -37.96 8.11
CA GLN A 628 -2.41 -37.36 7.69
C GLN A 628 -2.42 -35.86 7.99
N LEU A 629 -1.40 -35.40 8.73
CA LEU A 629 -1.06 -34.00 8.87
C LEU A 629 0.01 -33.64 7.83
N LEU A 630 -0.26 -32.62 7.02
CA LEU A 630 0.73 -32.00 6.15
C LEU A 630 1.30 -30.75 6.84
N VAL A 631 2.62 -30.61 6.83
CA VAL A 631 3.35 -29.47 7.41
C VAL A 631 4.24 -28.87 6.33
N ARG A 632 3.98 -27.61 5.96
CA ARG A 632 4.78 -26.78 5.06
C ARG A 632 5.55 -25.72 5.87
N PRO A 633 6.77 -26.02 6.34
CA PRO A 633 7.58 -25.08 7.13
C PRO A 633 8.23 -24.00 6.26
N SER A 634 8.53 -22.84 6.86
CA SER A 634 9.36 -21.77 6.28
C SER A 634 10.12 -21.09 7.41
N LEU A 635 11.45 -21.13 7.35
CA LEU A 635 12.31 -20.33 8.21
C LEU A 635 12.74 -19.09 7.45
N ARG A 636 12.67 -17.94 8.09
CA ARG A 636 13.13 -16.66 7.53
C ARG A 636 14.12 -16.00 8.46
N VAL A 637 15.09 -15.31 7.89
CA VAL A 637 15.93 -14.32 8.57
C VAL A 637 15.66 -12.95 7.97
N ASN A 638 15.19 -11.99 8.77
CA ASN A 638 14.82 -10.65 8.31
C ASN A 638 13.89 -10.66 7.07
N GLY A 639 12.91 -11.56 7.05
CA GLY A 639 11.96 -11.73 5.95
C GLY A 639 12.45 -12.54 4.76
N THR A 640 13.73 -12.89 4.67
CA THR A 640 14.28 -13.73 3.59
C THR A 640 14.23 -15.21 3.95
N PRO A 641 13.63 -16.08 3.11
CA PRO A 641 13.64 -17.52 3.33
C PRO A 641 15.06 -18.09 3.40
N VAL A 642 15.30 -18.96 4.37
CA VAL A 642 16.58 -19.65 4.58
C VAL A 642 16.36 -21.14 4.81
N THR A 643 17.44 -21.91 4.72
CA THR A 643 17.42 -23.36 4.94
C THR A 643 16.89 -23.71 6.33
N LEU A 644 16.08 -24.77 6.41
CA LEU A 644 15.58 -25.39 7.63
C LEU A 644 16.65 -26.21 8.34
N THR A 645 17.78 -26.52 7.68
CA THR A 645 18.85 -27.34 8.24
C THR A 645 19.56 -26.71 9.44
N VAL A 646 19.44 -25.40 9.64
CA VAL A 646 19.94 -24.69 10.84
C VAL A 646 19.05 -24.88 12.07
N LEU A 647 17.87 -25.51 11.91
CA LEU A 647 16.98 -25.79 13.02
C LEU A 647 17.45 -27.03 13.80
N GLU A 648 17.52 -26.86 15.12
CA GLU A 648 17.81 -27.91 16.09
C GLU A 648 16.57 -28.21 16.94
N ASP A 649 16.58 -29.34 17.67
CA ASP A 649 15.51 -29.71 18.61
C ASP A 649 14.08 -29.63 18.02
N VAL A 650 13.91 -30.01 16.75
CA VAL A 650 12.61 -29.93 16.05
C VAL A 650 11.63 -30.95 16.63
N ARG A 651 10.48 -30.47 17.14
CA ARG A 651 9.45 -31.30 17.77
C ARG A 651 8.06 -30.93 17.27
N LEU A 652 7.26 -31.95 16.96
CA LEU A 652 5.84 -31.81 16.66
C LEU A 652 5.02 -32.25 17.88
N THR A 653 4.21 -31.36 18.43
CA THR A 653 3.27 -31.63 19.52
C THR A 653 1.85 -31.73 18.95
N ILE A 654 1.17 -32.84 19.23
CA ILE A 654 -0.25 -33.04 18.92
C ILE A 654 -1.02 -33.00 20.24
N THR A 655 -1.95 -32.07 20.35
CA THR A 655 -2.80 -31.89 21.54
C THR A 655 -4.24 -32.13 21.15
N SER A 656 -4.83 -33.23 21.63
CA SER A 656 -6.21 -33.61 21.34
C SER A 656 -7.07 -33.40 22.57
N THR A 657 -8.23 -32.75 22.41
CA THR A 657 -9.22 -32.55 23.46
C THR A 657 -10.51 -33.26 23.07
N ASP A 658 -11.03 -34.07 23.99
CA ASP A 658 -12.29 -34.78 23.77
C ASP A 658 -13.51 -33.93 24.13
N GLN A 659 -14.71 -34.47 23.90
CA GLN A 659 -15.98 -33.83 24.22
C GLN A 659 -16.19 -33.55 25.71
N ASP A 660 -15.50 -34.26 26.62
CA ASP A 660 -15.59 -34.05 28.07
C ASP A 660 -14.59 -32.97 28.55
N GLY A 661 -13.80 -32.39 27.63
CA GLY A 661 -12.78 -31.40 27.92
C GLY A 661 -11.47 -32.01 28.42
N VAL A 662 -11.27 -33.32 28.28
CA VAL A 662 -10.03 -33.99 28.66
C VAL A 662 -9.00 -33.81 27.55
N THR A 663 -7.87 -33.20 27.89
CA THR A 663 -6.77 -32.97 26.95
C THR A 663 -5.68 -34.04 27.09
N THR A 664 -5.25 -34.56 25.95
CA THR A 664 -4.11 -35.47 25.82
C THR A 664 -3.05 -34.85 24.91
N ARG A 665 -1.77 -35.01 25.27
CA ARG A 665 -0.65 -34.48 24.52
C ARG A 665 0.28 -35.61 24.09
N LYS A 666 0.62 -35.64 22.80
CA LYS A 666 1.64 -36.51 22.22
C LYS A 666 2.74 -35.65 21.63
N GLU A 667 3.98 -35.92 22.00
CA GLU A 667 5.16 -35.26 21.43
C GLU A 667 5.88 -36.23 20.49
N VAL A 668 6.24 -35.75 19.30
CA VAL A 668 7.08 -36.43 18.33
C VAL A 668 8.40 -35.69 18.29
N ALA A 669 9.40 -36.27 18.97
CA ALA A 669 10.77 -35.77 18.95
C ALA A 669 11.42 -36.02 17.58
N ASP A 670 12.40 -35.19 17.23
CA ASP A 670 13.19 -35.27 16.00
C ASP A 670 12.33 -35.29 14.71
N PHE A 671 11.25 -34.51 14.71
CA PHE A 671 10.35 -34.42 13.55
C PHE A 671 11.12 -33.91 12.33
N LYS A 672 11.11 -34.70 11.25
CA LYS A 672 11.88 -34.40 10.04
C LYS A 672 11.14 -33.40 9.18
N LEU A 673 11.76 -32.26 8.96
CA LEU A 673 11.30 -31.24 8.01
C LEU A 673 11.99 -31.47 6.66
N ALA A 674 11.21 -31.36 5.59
CA ALA A 674 11.69 -31.36 4.23
C ALA A 674 11.66 -29.93 3.65
N GLU A 675 12.58 -29.63 2.73
CA GLU A 675 12.67 -28.34 2.02
C GLU A 675 12.13 -28.43 0.59
N ASP A 676 12.03 -29.64 0.05
CA ASP A 676 11.63 -29.93 -1.33
C ASP A 676 10.20 -30.49 -1.43
N CYS A 677 9.53 -30.71 -0.30
CA CYS A 677 8.18 -31.24 -0.20
C CYS A 677 7.53 -30.96 1.16
N GLU A 678 6.22 -31.18 1.28
CA GLU A 678 5.53 -31.07 2.56
C GLU A 678 5.86 -32.26 3.47
N SER A 679 6.14 -31.98 4.74
CA SER A 679 6.40 -33.02 5.73
C SER A 679 5.09 -33.65 6.18
N VAL A 680 4.96 -34.98 6.08
CA VAL A 680 3.73 -35.71 6.39
C VAL A 680 3.87 -36.48 7.70
N HIS A 681 2.90 -36.35 8.60
CA HIS A 681 2.82 -37.14 9.82
C HIS A 681 1.49 -37.88 9.93
N GLU A 682 1.55 -39.20 10.12
CA GLU A 682 0.38 -40.03 10.37
C GLU A 682 0.10 -40.17 11.87
N PHE A 683 -1.16 -40.00 12.26
CA PHE A 683 -1.61 -40.20 13.63
C PHE A 683 -2.98 -40.88 13.69
N GLN A 684 -3.23 -41.58 14.79
CA GLN A 684 -4.54 -42.16 15.08
C GLN A 684 -5.45 -41.09 15.69
N VAL A 685 -6.64 -40.92 15.13
CA VAL A 685 -7.64 -39.97 15.61
C VAL A 685 -8.27 -40.52 16.91
N PRO A 686 -8.13 -39.82 18.05
CA PRO A 686 -8.74 -40.27 19.30
C PRO A 686 -10.27 -40.32 19.22
N PRO A 687 -10.94 -41.21 19.98
CA PRO A 687 -12.40 -41.23 20.03
C PRO A 687 -12.93 -39.93 20.67
N ARG A 688 -14.14 -39.53 20.28
CA ARG A 688 -14.84 -38.35 20.83
C ARG A 688 -14.04 -37.05 20.73
N LEU A 689 -13.19 -36.92 19.70
CA LEU A 689 -12.41 -35.72 19.46
C LEU A 689 -13.33 -34.51 19.23
N SER A 690 -13.12 -33.42 19.96
CA SER A 690 -13.80 -32.13 19.74
C SER A 690 -12.87 -31.06 19.20
N LYS A 691 -11.57 -31.17 19.53
CA LYS A 691 -10.55 -30.19 19.14
C LYS A 691 -9.18 -30.84 19.05
N ILE A 692 -8.40 -30.44 18.06
CA ILE A 692 -7.01 -30.88 17.88
C ILE A 692 -6.11 -29.69 17.53
N HIS A 693 -4.98 -29.58 18.22
CA HIS A 693 -3.95 -28.56 18.00
C HIS A 693 -2.62 -29.21 17.64
N PHE A 694 -1.99 -28.72 16.59
CA PHE A 694 -0.65 -29.10 16.14
C PHE A 694 0.31 -27.96 16.42
N GLY A 695 1.38 -28.21 17.17
CA GLY A 695 2.43 -27.23 17.44
C GLY A 695 3.79 -27.74 16.96
N LEU A 696 4.52 -26.93 16.20
CA LEU A 696 5.90 -27.17 15.79
C LEU A 696 6.81 -26.24 16.60
N THR A 697 7.77 -26.83 17.30
CA THR A 697 8.79 -26.08 18.05
C THR A 697 10.17 -26.45 17.53
N ALA A 698 11.06 -25.48 17.39
CA ALA A 698 12.45 -25.70 16.99
C ALA A 698 13.35 -24.65 17.66
N LYS A 699 14.66 -24.86 17.61
CA LYS A 699 15.67 -23.90 18.05
C LYS A 699 16.56 -23.49 16.90
N VAL A 700 17.05 -22.26 16.92
CA VAL A 700 18.08 -21.78 16.00
C VAL A 700 19.17 -21.07 16.78
N GLU A 701 20.43 -21.27 16.38
CA GLU A 701 21.55 -20.52 16.93
C GLU A 701 21.61 -19.13 16.28
N ASN A 702 21.42 -18.08 17.08
CA ASN A 702 21.64 -16.71 16.64
C ASN A 702 23.12 -16.37 16.81
N LEU A 703 23.84 -16.28 15.68
CA LEU A 703 25.29 -16.14 15.65
C LEU A 703 25.73 -14.75 16.14
N SER A 704 24.99 -13.71 15.80
CA SER A 704 25.30 -12.31 16.17
C SER A 704 25.16 -12.05 17.67
N GLN A 705 24.27 -12.78 18.36
CA GLN A 705 24.08 -12.68 19.82
C GLN A 705 24.71 -13.83 20.61
N GLY A 706 25.20 -14.87 19.93
CA GLY A 706 25.77 -16.06 20.55
C GLY A 706 24.79 -16.81 21.45
N LYS A 707 23.51 -16.86 21.08
CA LYS A 707 22.45 -17.48 21.89
C LYS A 707 21.49 -18.31 21.05
N LYS A 708 20.89 -19.36 21.63
CA LYS A 708 19.81 -20.11 21.00
C LYS A 708 18.47 -19.39 21.19
N VAL A 709 17.66 -19.38 20.13
CA VAL A 709 16.32 -18.80 20.10
C VAL A 709 15.31 -19.93 19.90
N ASP A 710 14.28 -19.99 20.75
CA ASP A 710 13.16 -20.91 20.60
C ASP A 710 12.16 -20.32 19.61
N LEU A 711 11.77 -21.12 18.61
CA LEU A 711 10.79 -20.79 17.58
C LEU A 711 9.58 -21.71 17.74
N VAL A 712 8.37 -21.14 17.68
CA VAL A 712 7.11 -21.88 17.88
C VAL A 712 6.07 -21.41 16.88
N VAL A 713 5.36 -22.36 16.28
CA VAL A 713 4.20 -22.12 15.40
C VAL A 713 3.18 -23.24 15.60
N GLY A 714 1.89 -22.99 15.38
CA GLY A 714 0.87 -24.03 15.51
C GLY A 714 -0.46 -23.68 14.87
N GLU A 715 -1.29 -24.69 14.68
CA GLU A 715 -2.62 -24.62 14.07
C GLU A 715 -3.61 -25.45 14.88
N GLU A 716 -4.87 -25.02 14.88
CA GLU A 716 -5.95 -25.66 15.62
C GLU A 716 -7.16 -25.95 14.72
N PHE A 717 -7.79 -27.10 14.94
CA PHE A 717 -9.00 -27.53 14.26
C PHE A 717 -10.05 -27.94 15.28
N GLN A 718 -11.26 -27.39 15.15
CA GLN A 718 -12.43 -27.78 15.93
C GLN A 718 -13.30 -28.75 15.11
N LEU A 719 -13.98 -29.70 15.74
CA LEU A 719 -14.85 -30.66 15.05
C LEU A 719 -15.94 -31.21 15.97
N ASN A 720 -16.93 -31.89 15.39
CA ASN A 720 -17.97 -32.63 16.10
C ASN A 720 -18.80 -31.77 17.09
N GLY A 721 -18.96 -30.47 16.86
CA GLY A 721 -19.68 -29.57 17.77
C GLY A 721 -21.15 -29.94 18.04
N ILE A 722 -21.81 -30.69 17.15
CA ILE A 722 -23.18 -31.22 17.33
C ILE A 722 -23.29 -32.16 18.53
N ASP A 723 -22.19 -32.76 18.98
CA ASP A 723 -22.20 -33.63 20.16
C ASP A 723 -22.24 -32.86 21.48
N GLN A 724 -22.05 -31.55 21.43
CA GLN A 724 -22.22 -30.65 22.57
C GLN A 724 -23.62 -30.03 22.61
N THR A 725 -24.50 -30.35 21.66
CA THR A 725 -25.87 -29.83 21.57
C THR A 725 -26.90 -30.95 21.66
N ASP A 726 -28.17 -30.57 21.79
CA ASP A 726 -29.31 -31.50 21.75
C ASP A 726 -29.82 -31.78 20.32
N GLU A 727 -29.08 -31.32 19.30
CA GLU A 727 -29.39 -31.60 17.90
C GLU A 727 -29.07 -33.06 17.56
N ILE A 728 -29.96 -33.69 16.79
CA ILE A 728 -29.83 -35.10 16.38
C ILE A 728 -29.65 -35.28 14.87
N LYS A 729 -29.62 -34.16 14.13
CA LYS A 729 -29.48 -34.10 12.67
C LYS A 729 -28.65 -32.88 12.27
N ASP A 730 -27.94 -32.96 11.15
CA ASP A 730 -27.17 -31.84 10.59
C ASP A 730 -27.32 -31.78 9.06
N LEU A 731 -27.00 -30.62 8.49
CA LEU A 731 -26.94 -30.40 7.05
C LEU A 731 -25.50 -30.54 6.55
N HIS A 732 -25.34 -31.24 5.43
CA HIS A 732 -24.09 -31.42 4.74
C HIS A 732 -24.21 -30.95 3.29
N LEU A 733 -23.23 -30.20 2.79
CA LEU A 733 -23.18 -29.79 1.40
C LEU A 733 -22.27 -30.74 0.64
N THR A 734 -22.75 -31.31 -0.46
CA THR A 734 -21.94 -32.08 -1.43
C THR A 734 -22.02 -31.43 -2.81
N ASN A 735 -21.04 -31.74 -3.66
CA ASN A 735 -21.07 -31.44 -5.07
C ASN A 735 -20.61 -32.66 -5.88
N PHE A 736 -21.48 -33.13 -6.77
CA PHE A 736 -21.17 -34.20 -7.72
C PHE A 736 -21.74 -33.88 -9.08
N ALA A 737 -21.04 -34.29 -10.14
CA ALA A 737 -21.40 -33.98 -11.53
C ALA A 737 -21.75 -32.48 -11.78
N GLY A 738 -21.06 -31.57 -11.08
CA GLY A 738 -21.28 -30.12 -11.16
C GLY A 738 -22.59 -29.62 -10.53
N GLN A 739 -23.28 -30.42 -9.72
CA GLN A 739 -24.52 -30.06 -9.03
C GLN A 739 -24.29 -30.02 -7.52
N TYR A 740 -24.65 -28.91 -6.88
CA TYR A 740 -24.69 -28.78 -5.43
C TYR A 740 -25.95 -29.44 -4.87
N VAL A 741 -25.78 -30.23 -3.81
CA VAL A 741 -26.87 -30.92 -3.12
C VAL A 741 -26.68 -30.78 -1.61
N LEU A 742 -27.74 -30.39 -0.92
CA LEU A 742 -27.78 -30.43 0.55
C LEU A 742 -28.36 -31.76 1.02
N GLU A 743 -27.68 -32.43 1.94
CA GLU A 743 -28.14 -33.65 2.59
C GLU A 743 -28.47 -33.36 4.06
N LEU A 744 -29.70 -33.67 4.49
CA LEU A 744 -30.08 -33.61 5.90
C LEU A 744 -30.01 -35.02 6.49
N LEU A 745 -29.06 -35.22 7.40
CA LEU A 745 -28.72 -36.52 7.94
C LEU A 745 -28.86 -36.54 9.46
N GLY A 746 -29.25 -37.66 10.03
CA GLY A 746 -29.09 -37.90 11.47
C GLY A 746 -27.64 -38.20 11.85
N LYS A 747 -27.35 -38.29 13.15
CA LYS A 747 -25.99 -38.62 13.65
C LYS A 747 -25.43 -39.95 13.16
N ASN A 748 -26.28 -40.87 12.66
CA ASN A 748 -25.86 -42.16 12.10
C ASN A 748 -25.76 -42.16 10.57
N GLY A 749 -25.83 -40.98 9.94
CA GLY A 749 -25.84 -40.83 8.49
C GLY A 749 -27.16 -41.26 7.82
N GLU A 750 -28.22 -41.48 8.60
CA GLU A 750 -29.55 -41.83 8.08
C GLU A 750 -30.25 -40.60 7.49
N PRO A 751 -30.82 -40.69 6.28
CA PRO A 751 -31.48 -39.56 5.63
C PRO A 751 -32.74 -39.14 6.40
N ARG A 752 -32.99 -37.84 6.46
CA ARG A 752 -34.19 -37.26 7.09
C ARG A 752 -35.11 -36.68 6.01
N PRO A 753 -36.12 -37.44 5.55
CA PRO A 753 -36.96 -37.02 4.44
C PRO A 753 -38.06 -36.04 4.84
N TYR A 754 -38.57 -35.31 3.85
CA TYR A 754 -39.72 -34.39 3.96
C TYR A 754 -39.61 -33.35 5.10
N GLN A 755 -38.40 -32.87 5.38
CA GLN A 755 -38.12 -31.78 6.31
C GLN A 755 -38.00 -30.48 5.52
N ALA A 756 -38.64 -29.41 6.02
CA ALA A 756 -38.47 -28.08 5.45
C ALA A 756 -37.04 -27.57 5.66
N VAL A 757 -36.47 -26.95 4.64
CA VAL A 757 -35.15 -26.33 4.64
C VAL A 757 -35.27 -24.95 3.99
N HIS A 758 -35.02 -23.91 4.77
CA HIS A 758 -34.93 -22.55 4.27
C HIS A 758 -33.52 -22.29 3.76
N VAL A 759 -33.38 -21.91 2.49
CA VAL A 759 -32.11 -21.69 1.80
C VAL A 759 -31.98 -20.23 1.41
N ALA A 760 -30.88 -19.59 1.79
CA ALA A 760 -30.50 -18.24 1.39
C ALA A 760 -29.21 -18.29 0.56
N LEU A 761 -29.25 -17.77 -0.66
CA LEU A 761 -28.15 -17.78 -1.64
C LEU A 761 -27.67 -16.35 -1.87
N LYS A 762 -26.42 -16.05 -1.53
CA LYS A 762 -25.80 -14.75 -1.82
C LYS A 762 -25.20 -14.76 -3.21
N HIS A 763 -25.88 -14.12 -4.15
CA HIS A 763 -25.33 -13.87 -5.49
C HIS A 763 -24.26 -12.77 -5.42
N ARG A 764 -23.20 -12.88 -6.25
CA ARG A 764 -22.06 -11.95 -6.26
C ARG A 764 -22.43 -10.50 -6.62
N ASP A 765 -23.45 -10.34 -7.47
CA ASP A 765 -23.83 -9.06 -8.10
C ASP A 765 -24.92 -8.31 -7.32
N PHE A 766 -25.60 -8.97 -6.37
CA PHE A 766 -26.81 -8.44 -5.72
C PHE A 766 -26.68 -8.49 -4.20
N ARG A 767 -26.99 -7.38 -3.50
CA ARG A 767 -26.85 -7.29 -2.04
C ARG A 767 -27.81 -8.21 -1.30
N ARG A 768 -29.07 -8.29 -1.78
CA ARG A 768 -30.10 -9.11 -1.17
C ARG A 768 -29.90 -10.58 -1.57
N PRO A 769 -29.84 -11.52 -0.60
CA PRO A 769 -29.79 -12.95 -0.92
C PRO A 769 -31.12 -13.43 -1.52
N VAL A 770 -31.05 -14.47 -2.35
CA VAL A 770 -32.21 -15.18 -2.86
C VAL A 770 -32.64 -16.20 -1.80
N GLU A 771 -33.83 -16.02 -1.25
CA GLU A 771 -34.39 -16.83 -0.16
C GLU A 771 -35.49 -17.76 -0.67
N VAL A 772 -35.38 -19.06 -0.39
CA VAL A 772 -36.27 -20.10 -0.92
C VAL A 772 -36.54 -21.16 0.14
N ASP A 773 -37.82 -21.49 0.36
CA ASP A 773 -38.22 -22.63 1.19
C ASP A 773 -38.32 -23.89 0.34
N LEU A 774 -37.49 -24.87 0.66
CA LEU A 774 -37.43 -26.17 0.00
C LEU A 774 -37.75 -27.28 1.01
N GLN A 775 -37.85 -28.52 0.56
CA GLN A 775 -37.86 -29.67 1.46
C GLN A 775 -36.93 -30.78 1.00
N THR A 776 -36.44 -31.57 1.94
CA THR A 776 -35.66 -32.76 1.64
C THR A 776 -36.51 -33.83 0.94
N SER A 777 -35.97 -34.49 -0.08
CA SER A 777 -36.58 -35.63 -0.78
C SER A 777 -36.72 -36.88 0.12
N ASP A 778 -37.21 -37.99 -0.44
CA ASP A 778 -37.21 -39.31 0.19
C ASP A 778 -35.80 -39.81 0.58
N LYS A 779 -34.76 -39.32 -0.12
CA LYS A 779 -33.34 -39.55 0.19
C LYS A 779 -32.76 -38.54 1.19
N GLY A 780 -33.55 -37.61 1.72
CA GLY A 780 -33.05 -36.55 2.61
C GLY A 780 -32.26 -35.46 1.88
N GLN A 781 -32.45 -35.30 0.57
CA GLN A 781 -31.65 -34.41 -0.28
C GLN A 781 -32.45 -33.21 -0.79
N VAL A 782 -31.77 -32.07 -0.97
CA VAL A 782 -32.28 -30.88 -1.67
C VAL A 782 -31.31 -30.54 -2.81
N VAL A 783 -31.80 -30.54 -4.05
CA VAL A 783 -30.98 -30.28 -5.24
C VAL A 783 -30.91 -28.77 -5.50
N LEU A 784 -29.73 -28.17 -5.44
CA LEU A 784 -29.53 -26.73 -5.59
C LEU A 784 -29.05 -26.31 -6.99
N GLY A 785 -28.60 -27.26 -7.82
CA GLY A 785 -28.11 -26.96 -9.16
C GLY A 785 -26.64 -26.55 -9.19
N ALA A 786 -26.19 -25.89 -10.26
CA ALA A 786 -24.79 -25.49 -10.44
C ALA A 786 -24.36 -24.30 -9.54
N LEU A 787 -25.30 -23.51 -9.03
CA LEU A 787 -25.06 -22.30 -8.23
C LEU A 787 -24.02 -21.34 -8.87
N ALA A 788 -24.13 -21.13 -10.19
CA ALA A 788 -23.29 -20.17 -10.90
C ALA A 788 -23.44 -18.78 -10.29
N ASP A 789 -22.30 -18.09 -10.10
CA ASP A 789 -22.23 -16.73 -9.57
C ASP A 789 -22.75 -16.53 -8.13
N VAL A 790 -22.96 -17.61 -7.37
CA VAL A 790 -23.26 -17.60 -5.93
C VAL A 790 -21.99 -17.75 -5.12
N ASP A 791 -21.73 -16.82 -4.20
CA ASP A 791 -20.52 -16.82 -3.35
C ASP A 791 -20.77 -17.52 -2.01
N GLN A 792 -22.00 -17.45 -1.50
CA GLN A 792 -22.35 -18.00 -0.18
C GLN A 792 -23.72 -18.69 -0.21
N LEU A 793 -23.79 -19.84 0.45
CA LEU A 793 -25.02 -20.59 0.71
C LEU A 793 -25.26 -20.65 2.22
N THR A 794 -26.45 -20.28 2.68
CA THR A 794 -26.90 -20.50 4.06
C THR A 794 -28.16 -21.35 4.07
N ALA A 795 -28.22 -22.35 4.94
CA ALA A 795 -29.39 -23.22 5.09
C ALA A 795 -29.82 -23.35 6.56
N SER A 796 -31.13 -23.34 6.80
CA SER A 796 -31.79 -23.43 8.11
C SER A 796 -33.13 -24.17 8.00
N GLY A 797 -33.93 -24.28 9.07
CA GLY A 797 -35.32 -24.75 8.95
C GLY A 797 -35.61 -26.19 9.40
N PRO A 798 -34.60 -27.04 9.67
CA PRO A 798 -34.78 -28.12 10.64
C PRO A 798 -33.76 -28.07 11.79
N LEU A 799 -32.78 -27.16 11.71
CA LEU A 799 -31.71 -26.95 12.69
C LEU A 799 -32.00 -25.69 13.51
N LYS A 800 -31.64 -25.68 14.80
CA LYS A 800 -31.66 -24.50 15.66
C LYS A 800 -30.59 -23.48 15.24
N THR A 801 -29.48 -23.95 14.68
CA THR A 801 -28.38 -23.10 14.21
C THR A 801 -28.24 -23.25 12.69
N PRO A 802 -28.25 -22.14 11.92
CA PRO A 802 -28.05 -22.20 10.48
C PRO A 802 -26.65 -22.70 10.11
N ARG A 803 -26.53 -23.27 8.92
CA ARG A 803 -25.25 -23.64 8.30
C ARG A 803 -24.93 -22.70 7.16
N THR A 804 -23.68 -22.27 7.08
CA THR A 804 -23.20 -21.38 6.02
C THR A 804 -21.95 -21.96 5.38
N TRP A 805 -21.95 -22.03 4.06
CA TRP A 805 -20.82 -22.42 3.23
C TRP A 805 -20.41 -21.28 2.33
N GLN A 806 -19.10 -21.04 2.24
CA GLN A 806 -18.53 -20.20 1.18
C GLN A 806 -18.29 -21.10 -0.03
N LEU A 807 -18.97 -20.81 -1.14
CA LEU A 807 -18.82 -21.60 -2.36
C LEU A 807 -17.54 -21.17 -3.04
N ARG A 808 -16.47 -21.95 -2.81
CA ARG A 808 -15.12 -21.56 -3.21
C ARG A 808 -14.89 -21.80 -4.71
N ALA A 809 -14.29 -20.80 -5.35
CA ALA A 809 -13.68 -20.92 -6.68
C ALA A 809 -12.24 -21.48 -6.56
N ASP A 810 -11.64 -21.79 -7.70
CA ASP A 810 -10.21 -22.07 -7.80
C ASP A 810 -9.39 -20.93 -7.19
N GLN A 811 -8.28 -21.27 -6.53
CA GLN A 811 -7.44 -20.31 -5.79
C GLN A 811 -6.01 -20.35 -6.28
N HIS A 812 -5.30 -19.23 -6.15
CA HIS A 812 -3.88 -19.15 -6.41
C HIS A 812 -3.22 -18.13 -5.48
N SER A 813 -1.94 -18.32 -5.12
CA SER A 813 -1.14 -17.28 -4.48
C SER A 813 -0.73 -16.20 -5.48
N PHE A 814 -1.01 -14.94 -5.19
CA PHE A 814 -0.61 -13.82 -6.05
C PHE A 814 0.40 -12.93 -5.32
N PRO A 815 1.49 -12.50 -5.98
CA PRO A 815 2.32 -11.42 -5.47
C PRO A 815 1.58 -10.09 -5.61
N ALA A 816 1.85 -9.15 -4.72
CA ALA A 816 1.33 -7.79 -4.85
C ALA A 816 2.07 -7.00 -5.95
N VAL A 817 3.35 -7.34 -6.19
CA VAL A 817 4.19 -6.69 -7.19
C VAL A 817 4.87 -7.73 -8.10
N LEU A 818 4.88 -7.46 -9.40
CA LEU A 818 5.66 -8.19 -10.41
C LEU A 818 6.60 -7.24 -11.14
N HIS A 819 7.84 -7.66 -11.31
CA HIS A 819 8.83 -6.93 -12.09
C HIS A 819 9.12 -7.64 -13.41
N ALA A 820 9.40 -6.88 -14.46
CA ALA A 820 9.84 -7.42 -15.74
C ALA A 820 10.77 -6.45 -16.48
N ALA A 821 11.53 -6.97 -17.45
CA ALA A 821 12.27 -6.14 -18.40
C ALA A 821 11.35 -5.66 -19.53
N ALA A 822 11.60 -4.47 -20.07
CA ALA A 822 10.86 -3.95 -21.21
C ALA A 822 10.90 -4.93 -22.40
N GLY A 823 9.72 -5.21 -22.98
CA GLY A 823 9.57 -6.19 -24.06
C GLY A 823 9.51 -7.66 -23.62
N ALA A 824 9.77 -7.97 -22.33
CA ALA A 824 9.56 -9.31 -21.81
C ALA A 824 8.06 -9.63 -21.67
N THR A 825 7.74 -10.93 -21.68
CA THR A 825 6.40 -11.42 -21.40
C THR A 825 6.22 -11.59 -19.89
N VAL A 826 5.14 -11.07 -19.35
CA VAL A 826 4.73 -11.28 -17.96
C VAL A 826 3.63 -12.33 -17.93
N GLU A 827 3.79 -13.34 -17.07
CA GLU A 827 2.80 -14.40 -16.87
C GLU A 827 2.15 -14.26 -15.49
N VAL A 828 0.82 -14.27 -15.44
CA VAL A 828 0.04 -14.22 -14.20
C VAL A 828 -0.96 -15.36 -14.18
N PRO A 829 -1.08 -16.15 -13.10
CA PRO A 829 -2.07 -17.21 -13.00
C PRO A 829 -3.50 -16.70 -13.17
N TYR A 830 -4.30 -17.39 -13.98
CA TYR A 830 -5.70 -17.07 -14.15
C TYR A 830 -6.58 -18.13 -13.48
N PRO A 831 -7.33 -17.78 -12.41
CA PRO A 831 -8.14 -18.75 -11.67
C PRO A 831 -9.45 -19.11 -12.40
N GLY A 832 -9.79 -18.43 -13.51
CA GLY A 832 -10.98 -18.71 -14.29
C GLY A 832 -10.77 -19.76 -15.38
N ASN A 833 -11.88 -20.09 -16.06
CA ASN A 833 -11.91 -21.06 -17.17
C ASN A 833 -12.14 -20.41 -18.55
N ALA A 834 -12.10 -19.07 -18.62
CA ALA A 834 -12.20 -18.36 -19.89
C ALA A 834 -10.96 -18.62 -20.77
N THR A 835 -11.17 -18.72 -22.08
CA THR A 835 -10.11 -18.89 -23.08
C THR A 835 -9.62 -17.57 -23.67
N GLU A 836 -10.39 -16.49 -23.48
CA GLU A 836 -10.06 -15.15 -23.96
C GLU A 836 -10.26 -14.11 -22.84
N PRO A 837 -9.42 -13.06 -22.76
CA PRO A 837 -9.59 -11.99 -21.79
C PRO A 837 -10.94 -11.29 -21.93
N ARG A 838 -11.66 -11.08 -20.83
CA ARG A 838 -12.93 -10.35 -20.79
C ARG A 838 -12.84 -9.15 -19.86
N ARG A 839 -13.37 -8.00 -20.28
CA ARG A 839 -13.41 -6.77 -19.46
C ARG A 839 -14.19 -6.92 -18.15
N ALA A 840 -15.16 -7.84 -18.11
CA ALA A 840 -15.88 -8.18 -16.88
C ALA A 840 -15.01 -8.91 -15.84
N ASP A 841 -13.90 -9.53 -16.26
CA ASP A 841 -13.04 -10.33 -15.39
C ASP A 841 -11.68 -9.67 -15.13
N LEU A 842 -11.22 -8.80 -16.03
CA LEU A 842 -9.84 -8.29 -16.07
C LEU A 842 -9.78 -6.79 -16.36
N SER A 843 -8.77 -6.12 -15.81
CA SER A 843 -8.43 -4.72 -16.10
C SER A 843 -6.91 -4.56 -16.09
N LEU A 844 -6.35 -3.82 -17.06
CA LEU A 844 -4.93 -3.49 -17.08
C LEU A 844 -4.77 -2.00 -17.41
N LEU A 845 -4.27 -1.22 -16.45
CA LEU A 845 -4.14 0.23 -16.57
C LEU A 845 -2.68 0.67 -16.43
N GLU A 846 -2.20 1.54 -17.31
CA GLU A 846 -0.92 2.24 -17.12
C GLU A 846 -1.06 3.26 -15.99
N VAL A 847 -0.05 3.37 -15.13
CA VAL A 847 -0.01 4.31 -14.01
C VAL A 847 1.27 5.12 -14.06
N ARG A 848 1.18 6.44 -13.86
CA ARG A 848 2.33 7.35 -13.74
C ARG A 848 2.12 8.27 -12.55
N GLY A 849 3.10 8.40 -11.65
CA GLY A 849 2.95 9.23 -10.45
C GLY A 849 1.72 8.86 -9.58
N GLY A 850 1.34 7.58 -9.56
CA GLY A 850 0.14 7.08 -8.84
C GLY A 850 -1.20 7.29 -9.56
N GLN A 851 -1.17 7.77 -10.80
CA GLN A 851 -2.35 8.18 -11.58
C GLN A 851 -2.51 7.25 -12.82
N ASN A 852 -3.67 6.57 -13.00
CA ASN A 852 -4.13 5.88 -14.25
C ASN A 852 -4.06 6.71 -15.57
N VAL A 853 -3.14 6.44 -16.49
CA VAL A 853 -2.96 7.23 -17.72
C VAL A 853 -3.66 6.63 -18.94
N ALA A 854 -3.56 5.32 -19.13
CA ALA A 854 -4.06 4.63 -20.31
C ALA A 854 -4.66 3.25 -19.98
N ASP A 855 -5.57 2.79 -20.84
CA ASP A 855 -6.10 1.43 -20.84
C ASP A 855 -5.21 0.55 -21.72
N CYS A 856 -4.65 -0.49 -21.14
CA CYS A 856 -3.75 -1.44 -21.81
C CYS A 856 -4.37 -2.84 -21.95
N PHE A 857 -5.70 -2.98 -21.86
CA PHE A 857 -6.40 -4.27 -21.92
C PHE A 857 -6.01 -5.13 -23.13
N GLU A 858 -5.75 -4.53 -24.29
CA GLU A 858 -5.36 -5.23 -25.52
C GLU A 858 -4.00 -5.96 -25.43
N ALA A 859 -3.18 -5.66 -24.43
CA ALA A 859 -1.92 -6.38 -24.17
C ALA A 859 -2.13 -7.76 -23.52
N LEU A 860 -3.35 -8.04 -23.05
CA LEU A 860 -3.70 -9.28 -22.36
C LEU A 860 -4.02 -10.40 -23.35
N LYS A 861 -3.52 -11.60 -23.07
CA LYS A 861 -3.92 -12.86 -23.72
C LYS A 861 -4.08 -13.95 -22.67
N LEU A 862 -4.97 -14.90 -22.91
CA LEU A 862 -5.09 -16.10 -22.07
C LEU A 862 -4.54 -17.30 -22.82
N SER A 863 -3.62 -18.03 -22.19
CA SER A 863 -3.11 -19.31 -22.70
C SER A 863 -2.79 -20.21 -21.51
N ASP A 864 -3.16 -21.49 -21.59
CA ASP A 864 -2.74 -22.52 -20.63
C ASP A 864 -3.06 -22.23 -19.15
N GLY A 865 -4.14 -21.48 -18.88
CA GLY A 865 -4.52 -21.07 -17.52
C GLY A 865 -3.70 -19.89 -16.97
N LEU A 866 -2.91 -19.23 -17.82
CA LEU A 866 -2.12 -18.04 -17.53
C LEU A 866 -2.64 -16.85 -18.34
N LEU A 867 -2.62 -15.68 -17.71
CA LEU A 867 -2.70 -14.38 -18.34
C LEU A 867 -1.30 -13.98 -18.80
N VAL A 868 -1.12 -13.95 -20.11
CA VAL A 868 0.13 -13.62 -20.79
C VAL A 868 0.04 -12.17 -21.25
N ILE A 869 0.94 -11.33 -20.74
CA ILE A 869 0.99 -9.90 -21.00
C ILE A 869 2.29 -9.61 -21.75
N SER A 870 2.19 -9.05 -22.95
CA SER A 870 3.36 -8.80 -23.81
C SER A 870 3.31 -7.43 -24.46
N GLY A 871 4.48 -6.91 -24.82
CA GLY A 871 4.60 -5.63 -25.53
C GLY A 871 4.39 -4.39 -24.68
N LEU A 872 4.40 -4.50 -23.35
CA LEU A 872 4.34 -3.34 -22.47
C LEU A 872 5.69 -2.59 -22.47
N PRO A 873 5.69 -1.25 -22.64
CA PRO A 873 6.89 -0.43 -22.52
C PRO A 873 7.34 -0.30 -21.05
N ALA A 874 8.49 0.35 -20.83
CA ALA A 874 8.93 0.67 -19.48
C ALA A 874 7.96 1.63 -18.80
N GLY A 875 7.50 1.25 -17.61
CA GLY A 875 6.51 1.99 -16.84
C GLY A 875 5.88 1.14 -15.75
N ASP A 876 4.85 1.69 -15.11
CA ASP A 876 4.09 1.01 -14.07
C ASP A 876 2.67 0.73 -14.55
N TYR A 877 2.15 -0.43 -14.20
CA TYR A 877 0.83 -0.90 -14.59
C TYR A 877 0.11 -1.53 -13.39
N ASP A 878 -1.21 -1.43 -13.37
CA ASP A 878 -2.07 -2.13 -12.42
C ASP A 878 -2.91 -3.16 -13.16
N LEU A 879 -2.66 -4.44 -12.88
CA LEU A 879 -3.51 -5.54 -13.29
C LEU A 879 -4.54 -5.81 -12.18
N THR A 880 -5.81 -5.91 -12.52
CA THR A 880 -6.87 -6.33 -11.59
C THR A 880 -7.58 -7.57 -12.11
N LEU A 881 -7.62 -8.63 -11.29
CA LEU A 881 -8.45 -9.82 -11.48
C LEU A 881 -9.75 -9.61 -10.70
N LYS A 882 -10.81 -9.19 -11.40
CA LYS A 882 -12.04 -8.64 -10.80
C LYS A 882 -12.80 -9.68 -9.97
N ARG A 883 -12.86 -10.93 -10.44
CA ARG A 883 -13.61 -12.03 -9.80
C ARG A 883 -13.09 -12.41 -8.42
N CYS A 884 -11.77 -12.40 -8.23
CA CYS A 884 -11.13 -12.74 -6.95
C CYS A 884 -10.69 -11.51 -6.15
N GLY A 885 -10.94 -10.30 -6.65
CA GLY A 885 -10.56 -9.05 -5.99
C GLY A 885 -9.03 -8.82 -5.88
N VAL A 886 -8.24 -9.48 -6.73
CA VAL A 886 -6.77 -9.39 -6.69
C VAL A 886 -6.28 -8.23 -7.54
N ARG A 887 -5.36 -7.43 -7.00
CA ARG A 887 -4.65 -6.36 -7.73
C ARG A 887 -3.15 -6.61 -7.66
N ILE A 888 -2.48 -6.51 -8.81
CA ILE A 888 -1.04 -6.74 -8.97
C ILE A 888 -0.41 -5.52 -9.64
N ARG A 889 0.58 -4.91 -9.00
CA ARG A 889 1.41 -3.84 -9.58
C ARG A 889 2.47 -4.48 -10.47
N ILE A 890 2.44 -4.21 -11.77
CA ILE A 890 3.48 -4.64 -12.70
C ILE A 890 4.41 -3.46 -12.95
N GLN A 891 5.71 -3.62 -12.68
CA GLN A 891 6.73 -2.60 -12.94
C GLN A 891 7.70 -3.11 -13.99
N ILE A 892 7.91 -2.31 -15.02
CA ILE A 892 8.72 -2.67 -16.18
C ILE A 892 9.82 -1.65 -16.34
N ALA A 893 11.08 -2.10 -16.30
CA ALA A 893 12.23 -1.23 -16.53
C ALA A 893 12.92 -1.58 -17.85
N ALA A 894 13.48 -0.57 -18.52
CA ALA A 894 14.40 -0.78 -19.62
C ALA A 894 15.83 -0.87 -19.07
N GLY A 895 16.51 -2.00 -19.31
CA GLY A 895 17.87 -2.23 -18.82
C GLY A 895 18.30 -3.68 -19.01
N ASP A 896 19.58 -3.94 -18.77
CA ASP A 896 20.15 -5.28 -18.85
C ASP A 896 19.73 -6.13 -17.64
N VAL A 897 19.53 -7.42 -17.86
CA VAL A 897 19.23 -8.37 -16.79
C VAL A 897 20.52 -8.97 -16.26
N GLN A 898 20.87 -8.67 -15.01
CA GLN A 898 22.04 -9.20 -14.32
C GLN A 898 21.70 -9.49 -12.85
N ALA A 899 22.28 -10.55 -12.28
CA ALA A 899 22.06 -10.95 -10.89
C ALA A 899 20.58 -11.00 -10.47
N SER A 900 19.71 -11.53 -11.35
CA SER A 900 18.25 -11.56 -11.17
C SER A 900 17.60 -10.18 -10.99
N HIS A 901 18.18 -9.12 -11.54
CA HIS A 901 17.61 -7.77 -11.54
C HIS A 901 17.59 -7.21 -12.96
N VAL A 902 16.59 -6.39 -13.26
CA VAL A 902 16.63 -5.47 -14.41
C VAL A 902 17.30 -4.19 -13.94
N LEU A 903 18.46 -3.87 -14.51
CA LEU A 903 19.27 -2.72 -14.12
C LEU A 903 19.01 -1.54 -15.06
N GLY A 904 17.92 -0.81 -14.81
CA GLY A 904 17.59 0.43 -15.52
C GLY A 904 18.36 1.63 -14.99
N SER A 905 18.34 2.73 -15.75
CA SER A 905 19.04 3.97 -15.37
C SER A 905 18.50 4.64 -14.10
N ARG A 906 17.19 4.47 -13.82
CA ARG A 906 16.50 5.11 -12.69
C ARG A 906 16.06 4.14 -11.59
N ARG A 907 15.93 2.86 -11.91
CA ARG A 907 15.51 1.83 -10.95
C ARG A 907 16.08 0.47 -11.29
N HIS A 908 16.42 -0.27 -10.25
CA HIS A 908 16.80 -1.68 -10.31
C HIS A 908 15.64 -2.51 -9.76
N LEU A 909 15.15 -3.44 -10.58
CA LEU A 909 13.98 -4.26 -10.26
C LEU A 909 14.37 -5.72 -10.10
N GLU A 910 14.21 -6.31 -8.91
CA GLU A 910 14.44 -7.74 -8.70
C GLU A 910 13.42 -8.56 -9.49
N LEU A 911 13.89 -9.47 -10.34
CA LEU A 911 13.08 -10.44 -11.07
C LEU A 911 12.84 -11.66 -10.17
N ARG A 912 11.58 -11.82 -9.77
CA ARG A 912 11.12 -12.94 -8.94
C ARG A 912 9.85 -13.54 -9.55
N ASN A 913 9.64 -14.83 -9.35
CA ASN A 913 8.45 -15.57 -9.80
C ASN A 913 8.00 -15.29 -11.25
N GLN A 914 8.96 -15.25 -12.19
CA GLN A 914 8.70 -14.90 -13.59
C GLN A 914 7.88 -15.96 -14.34
N LYS A 915 7.88 -17.20 -13.84
CA LYS A 915 7.19 -18.36 -14.39
C LYS A 915 6.39 -19.02 -13.26
N PRO A 916 5.21 -18.49 -12.93
CA PRO A 916 4.43 -19.01 -11.82
C PRO A 916 3.87 -20.39 -12.16
N LEU A 917 4.02 -21.33 -11.23
CA LEU A 917 3.40 -22.66 -11.30
C LEU A 917 1.89 -22.52 -11.44
N GLN A 918 1.26 -23.23 -12.36
CA GLN A 918 -0.19 -23.20 -12.54
C GLN A 918 -0.73 -24.58 -12.91
N ILE A 919 -1.95 -24.91 -12.43
CA ILE A 919 -2.68 -26.10 -12.89
C ILE A 919 -3.42 -25.73 -14.18
N LYS A 920 -2.84 -26.11 -15.33
CA LYS A 920 -3.39 -25.82 -16.65
C LYS A 920 -4.72 -26.50 -16.89
N ARG A 921 -4.81 -27.79 -16.57
CA ARG A 921 -5.98 -28.63 -16.86
C ARG A 921 -6.17 -29.71 -15.80
N LEU A 922 -7.43 -29.97 -15.48
CA LEU A 922 -7.87 -31.17 -14.76
C LEU A 922 -8.81 -31.94 -15.67
N GLU A 923 -8.50 -33.20 -15.96
CA GLU A 923 -9.35 -34.06 -16.78
C GLU A 923 -9.64 -35.37 -16.07
N VAL A 924 -10.92 -35.63 -15.81
CA VAL A 924 -11.39 -36.89 -15.24
C VAL A 924 -11.83 -37.80 -16.38
N SER A 925 -11.21 -38.98 -16.45
CA SER A 925 -11.64 -40.09 -17.29
C SER A 925 -12.19 -41.24 -16.44
N ASP A 926 -12.68 -42.30 -17.08
CA ASP A 926 -13.17 -43.49 -16.38
C ASP A 926 -12.08 -44.24 -15.58
N THR A 927 -10.81 -44.03 -15.93
CA THR A 927 -9.66 -44.78 -15.36
C THR A 927 -8.70 -43.92 -14.56
N ALA A 928 -8.62 -42.62 -14.84
CA ALA A 928 -7.66 -41.73 -14.18
C ALA A 928 -8.15 -40.28 -14.12
N LEU A 929 -7.65 -39.56 -13.12
CA LEU A 929 -7.60 -38.09 -13.07
C LEU A 929 -6.23 -37.64 -13.60
N ASN A 930 -6.24 -36.95 -14.73
CA ASN A 930 -5.05 -36.35 -15.33
C ASN A 930 -4.93 -34.88 -14.90
N ILE A 931 -3.75 -34.51 -14.42
CA ILE A 931 -3.42 -33.19 -13.91
C ILE A 931 -2.25 -32.67 -14.73
N ASP A 932 -2.46 -31.59 -15.48
CA ASP A 932 -1.42 -30.94 -16.27
C ASP A 932 -0.99 -29.65 -15.58
N LEU A 933 0.29 -29.55 -15.26
CA LEU A 933 0.91 -28.35 -14.72
C LEU A 933 1.64 -27.58 -15.82
N VAL A 934 1.73 -26.26 -15.63
CA VAL A 934 2.60 -25.37 -16.41
C VAL A 934 3.57 -24.71 -15.45
N ASN A 935 4.79 -24.45 -15.92
CA ASN A 935 5.88 -23.88 -15.14
C ASN A 935 6.22 -24.68 -13.86
N ALA A 936 6.06 -26.01 -13.90
CA ALA A 936 6.44 -26.87 -12.78
C ALA A 936 7.96 -26.82 -12.54
N SER A 937 8.37 -26.40 -11.35
CA SER A 937 9.75 -26.47 -10.91
C SER A 937 10.11 -27.90 -10.43
N PRO A 938 11.40 -28.24 -10.27
CA PRO A 938 11.80 -29.53 -9.67
C PRO A 938 11.26 -29.77 -8.25
N PHE A 939 10.89 -28.68 -7.57
CA PHE A 939 10.31 -28.68 -6.22
C PHE A 939 8.78 -28.73 -6.24
N ALA A 940 8.15 -28.74 -7.42
CA ALA A 940 6.70 -28.82 -7.52
C ALA A 940 6.20 -30.16 -6.94
N ARG A 941 5.20 -30.08 -6.07
CA ARG A 941 4.49 -31.23 -5.50
C ARG A 941 3.00 -31.03 -5.68
N VAL A 942 2.29 -32.12 -5.93
CA VAL A 942 0.83 -32.10 -6.02
C VAL A 942 0.23 -32.93 -4.89
N HIS A 943 -0.77 -32.35 -4.24
CA HIS A 943 -1.59 -32.99 -3.22
C HIS A 943 -3.00 -33.13 -3.73
N VAL A 944 -3.58 -34.32 -3.56
CA VAL A 944 -4.95 -34.62 -3.99
C VAL A 944 -5.78 -35.00 -2.78
N PHE A 945 -6.86 -34.26 -2.55
CA PHE A 945 -7.82 -34.48 -1.48
C PHE A 945 -9.17 -34.85 -2.09
N ALA A 946 -9.54 -36.13 -2.00
CA ALA A 946 -10.85 -36.60 -2.43
C ALA A 946 -11.79 -36.70 -1.23
N THR A 947 -12.88 -35.94 -1.25
CA THR A 947 -13.86 -35.81 -0.18
C THR A 947 -15.28 -36.07 -0.70
N ARG A 948 -16.18 -36.43 0.20
CA ARG A 948 -17.62 -36.50 -0.10
C ARG A 948 -18.29 -35.15 0.11
N TYR A 949 -17.93 -34.41 1.15
CA TYR A 949 -18.57 -33.15 1.51
C TYR A 949 -17.68 -31.94 1.21
N GLU A 950 -18.30 -30.76 1.08
CA GLU A 950 -17.58 -29.50 0.96
C GLU A 950 -16.68 -29.31 2.20
N PRO A 951 -15.36 -29.13 2.02
CA PRO A 951 -14.44 -29.12 3.14
C PRO A 951 -14.66 -27.88 4.02
N ALA A 952 -14.83 -28.13 5.32
CA ALA A 952 -14.93 -27.05 6.30
C ALA A 952 -13.66 -26.19 6.35
N TYR A 953 -12.50 -26.83 6.19
CA TYR A 953 -11.18 -26.20 6.14
C TYR A 953 -10.60 -26.35 4.74
N ALA A 954 -10.45 -25.26 3.97
CA ALA A 954 -9.81 -25.34 2.66
C ALA A 954 -8.31 -25.39 2.80
N VAL A 955 -7.71 -26.39 2.18
CA VAL A 955 -6.25 -26.58 2.10
C VAL A 955 -5.49 -25.33 1.64
N GLY A 956 -6.01 -24.58 0.67
CA GLY A 956 -5.39 -23.34 0.16
C GLY A 956 -5.21 -22.26 1.24
N ASP A 957 -6.17 -22.12 2.15
CA ASP A 957 -6.17 -21.13 3.24
C ASP A 957 -5.12 -21.45 4.33
N TYR A 958 -4.65 -22.71 4.40
CA TYR A 958 -3.67 -23.17 5.40
C TYR A 958 -2.27 -23.31 4.79
N LEU A 959 -2.13 -24.08 3.70
CA LEU A 959 -0.83 -24.29 3.05
C LEU A 959 -0.35 -23.06 2.28
N GLY A 960 -1.26 -22.19 1.83
CA GLY A 960 -0.96 -20.94 1.13
C GLY A 960 -0.52 -19.77 2.03
N ARG A 961 -0.49 -19.95 3.36
CA ARG A 961 0.04 -18.95 4.31
C ARG A 961 1.54 -18.74 4.15
N ILE A 962 2.25 -19.76 3.68
CA ILE A 962 3.66 -19.63 3.31
C ILE A 962 3.74 -19.02 1.92
N ARG A 963 4.14 -17.75 1.87
CA ARG A 963 4.30 -16.96 0.63
C ARG A 963 5.74 -16.56 0.40
N ASP A 964 6.16 -16.48 -0.86
CA ASP A 964 7.43 -15.85 -1.20
C ASP A 964 7.41 -14.35 -0.83
N PRO A 965 8.55 -13.72 -0.48
CA PRO A 965 8.64 -12.27 -0.31
C PRO A 965 8.34 -11.53 -1.62
N GLU A 966 7.85 -10.30 -1.49
CA GLU A 966 7.72 -9.38 -2.61
C GLU A 966 9.10 -8.99 -3.17
N PRO A 967 9.22 -8.81 -4.50
CA PRO A 967 10.48 -8.45 -5.13
C PRO A 967 10.94 -7.04 -4.72
N TRP A 968 12.26 -6.85 -4.62
CA TRP A 968 12.85 -5.57 -4.25
C TRP A 968 12.92 -4.58 -5.42
N ARG A 969 12.70 -3.30 -5.09
CA ARG A 969 12.92 -2.15 -5.97
C ARG A 969 13.95 -1.23 -5.32
N ASN A 970 15.01 -0.93 -6.06
CA ASN A 970 16.00 0.06 -5.66
C ASN A 970 16.06 1.20 -6.68
N ALA A 971 16.43 2.41 -6.25
CA ALA A 971 16.73 3.53 -7.14
C ALA A 971 18.18 3.94 -6.89
N PRO A 972 19.08 3.86 -7.89
CA PRO A 972 20.44 4.34 -7.71
C PRO A 972 20.42 5.86 -7.42
N PRO A 973 21.22 6.35 -6.46
CA PRO A 973 21.40 7.78 -6.26
C PRO A 973 21.95 8.45 -7.53
N GLY A 974 21.56 9.71 -7.77
CA GLY A 974 22.18 10.54 -8.81
C GLY A 974 23.60 10.97 -8.44
N CYS A 975 24.34 11.50 -9.41
CA CYS A 975 25.71 11.98 -9.26
C CYS A 975 25.88 13.38 -9.85
N ASP A 976 25.21 14.37 -9.24
CA ASP A 976 25.29 15.75 -9.71
C ASP A 976 26.57 16.44 -9.29
N SER A 977 27.13 17.24 -10.19
CA SER A 977 28.17 18.23 -9.92
C SER A 977 27.54 19.57 -9.57
N TYR A 978 28.24 20.34 -8.74
CA TYR A 978 27.73 21.55 -8.13
C TYR A 978 28.59 22.77 -8.48
N TYR A 979 27.94 23.93 -8.66
CA TYR A 979 28.58 25.20 -9.00
C TYR A 979 28.09 26.30 -8.05
N ALA A 980 28.99 26.83 -7.21
CA ALA A 980 28.74 28.01 -6.37
C ALA A 980 29.51 29.20 -6.91
N ALA A 981 28.82 30.29 -7.21
CA ALA A 981 29.42 31.50 -7.76
C ALA A 981 29.49 32.65 -6.75
N GLY A 982 30.56 33.45 -6.83
CA GLY A 982 30.58 34.83 -6.36
C GLY A 982 30.55 35.05 -4.84
N ARG A 983 31.30 34.23 -4.08
CA ARG A 983 31.50 34.39 -2.63
C ARG A 983 32.62 35.40 -2.32
N ALA A 984 32.39 36.32 -1.39
CA ALA A 984 33.45 37.18 -0.87
C ALA A 984 34.55 36.39 -0.12
N LEU A 985 35.81 36.65 -0.46
CA LEU A 985 36.96 36.14 0.30
C LEU A 985 37.12 36.92 1.60
N GLY A 986 37.40 36.20 2.70
CA GLY A 986 37.73 36.83 3.97
C GLY A 986 39.00 37.68 3.88
N ASP A 987 39.09 38.71 4.72
CA ASP A 987 40.13 39.74 4.63
C ASP A 987 41.56 39.18 4.72
N GLU A 988 41.77 38.15 5.55
CA GLU A 988 43.09 37.51 5.69
C GLU A 988 43.52 36.74 4.44
N HIS A 989 42.59 35.98 3.84
CA HIS A 989 42.86 35.24 2.60
C HIS A 989 43.13 36.18 1.44
N ARG A 990 42.34 37.26 1.34
CA ARG A 990 42.56 38.32 0.36
C ARG A 990 43.94 38.95 0.54
N TYR A 991 44.31 39.30 1.77
CA TYR A 991 45.63 39.87 2.08
C TYR A 991 46.80 38.96 1.66
N ILE A 992 46.70 37.65 1.93
CA ILE A 992 47.75 36.67 1.59
C ILE A 992 47.92 36.58 0.07
N ILE A 993 46.82 36.48 -0.67
CA ILE A 993 46.85 36.39 -2.14
C ILE A 993 47.39 37.69 -2.73
N ASP A 994 46.87 38.85 -2.32
CA ASP A 994 47.30 40.16 -2.81
C ASP A 994 48.81 40.36 -2.54
N ARG A 995 49.33 39.93 -1.39
CA ARG A 995 50.76 40.01 -1.06
C ARG A 995 51.62 39.03 -1.85
N LYS A 996 51.13 37.83 -2.17
CA LYS A 996 51.86 36.82 -2.96
C LYS A 996 52.14 37.32 -4.37
N TYR A 997 51.15 37.97 -4.99
CA TYR A 997 51.21 38.43 -6.40
C TYR A 997 51.51 39.94 -6.56
N ALA A 998 51.64 40.70 -5.46
CA ALA A 998 52.10 42.08 -5.52
C ALA A 998 53.50 42.19 -6.15
N ALA A 999 53.69 43.17 -7.04
CA ALA A 999 54.98 43.49 -7.61
C ALA A 999 55.98 43.89 -6.50
N LYS A 1000 57.02 43.07 -6.30
CA LYS A 1000 58.04 43.29 -5.28
C LYS A 1000 59.08 44.28 -5.80
N HIS A 1001 58.92 45.55 -5.47
CA HIS A 1001 59.92 46.57 -5.76
C HIS A 1001 60.98 46.62 -4.63
N PRO A 1002 62.29 46.57 -4.94
CA PRO A 1002 63.31 46.85 -3.93
C PRO A 1002 63.31 48.35 -3.59
N GLY A 1003 62.85 48.71 -2.38
CA GLY A 1003 62.86 50.10 -1.88
C GLY A 1003 61.72 50.45 -0.93
N ASN A 1004 61.77 51.66 -0.36
CA ASN A 1004 60.72 52.20 0.52
C ASN A 1004 59.46 52.55 -0.31
N MET A 1005 58.31 51.98 0.07
CA MET A 1005 57.02 52.06 -0.63
C MET A 1005 56.16 53.27 -0.20
N LEU A 1006 56.70 54.20 0.59
CA LEU A 1006 56.02 55.46 0.90
C LEU A 1006 55.81 56.29 -0.38
N GLU A 1007 54.59 56.82 -0.56
CA GLU A 1007 54.31 57.77 -1.64
C GLU A 1007 55.29 58.93 -1.58
N ARG A 1008 55.92 59.24 -2.73
CA ARG A 1008 56.75 60.44 -2.84
C ARG A 1008 55.82 61.66 -2.78
N PRO A 1009 56.12 62.67 -1.94
CA PRO A 1009 55.27 63.85 -1.82
C PRO A 1009 55.11 64.54 -3.17
N SER A 1010 53.86 64.69 -3.63
CA SER A 1010 53.53 65.41 -4.86
C SER A 1010 53.29 66.89 -4.58
N LEU A 1011 53.64 67.76 -5.54
CA LEU A 1011 53.52 69.21 -5.46
C LEU A 1011 52.17 69.75 -5.94
N LEU A 1012 51.15 68.90 -6.11
CA LEU A 1012 49.81 69.29 -6.56
C LEU A 1012 48.88 69.56 -5.37
N LEU A 1013 48.73 70.86 -5.05
CA LEU A 1013 47.75 71.40 -4.09
C LEU A 1013 46.35 71.45 -4.72
N ASN A 1014 45.61 70.32 -4.66
CA ASN A 1014 44.15 70.22 -4.41
C ASN A 1014 43.58 68.86 -4.89
N PRO A 1015 43.51 67.84 -4.02
CA PRO A 1015 42.48 66.80 -4.09
C PRO A 1015 41.34 67.12 -3.11
N TRP A 1016 40.10 66.80 -3.49
CA TRP A 1016 38.98 66.74 -2.55
C TRP A 1016 39.33 65.82 -1.37
N ALA A 1017 39.05 66.25 -0.14
CA ALA A 1017 39.36 65.47 1.07
C ALA A 1017 38.45 64.23 1.16
N ILE A 1018 38.98 63.04 0.81
CA ILE A 1018 38.24 61.76 0.84
C ILE A 1018 38.37 61.05 2.20
N ARG A 1019 38.10 61.77 3.31
CA ARG A 1019 38.06 61.32 4.74
C ARG A 1019 39.26 61.71 5.60
N GLY A 1020 38.95 62.01 6.86
CA GLY A 1020 39.94 62.12 7.94
C GLY A 1020 40.38 60.74 8.43
N THR A 1021 41.65 60.63 8.80
CA THR A 1021 42.25 59.41 9.34
C THR A 1021 41.85 59.23 10.80
N ALA A 1022 41.06 58.19 11.08
CA ALA A 1022 40.81 57.72 12.44
C ALA A 1022 41.52 56.37 12.61
N THR A 1023 42.34 56.25 13.66
CA THR A 1023 42.99 54.98 14.01
C THR A 1023 41.99 54.10 14.74
N GLY A 1024 41.49 53.07 14.08
CA GLY A 1024 40.65 52.02 14.66
C GLY A 1024 41.33 50.66 14.50
N GLN A 1025 41.10 49.75 15.44
CA GLN A 1025 41.39 48.33 15.24
C GLN A 1025 40.40 47.78 14.20
N GLN A 1026 40.91 47.35 13.05
CA GLN A 1026 40.13 46.60 12.08
C GLN A 1026 40.17 45.13 12.51
N LEU A 1027 39.03 44.62 12.95
CA LEU A 1027 38.82 43.18 13.12
C LEU A 1027 38.59 42.62 11.71
N ALA A 1028 39.36 41.62 11.31
CA ALA A 1028 39.20 40.98 10.01
C ALA A 1028 37.79 40.38 9.91
N GLU A 1029 37.07 40.69 8.85
CA GLU A 1029 35.77 40.07 8.60
C GLU A 1029 35.97 38.68 7.97
N GLU A 1030 35.26 37.69 8.50
CA GLU A 1030 35.15 36.37 7.87
C GLU A 1030 34.36 36.51 6.56
N GLY A 1031 34.85 35.90 5.47
CA GLY A 1031 34.12 35.91 4.19
C GLY A 1031 32.92 34.94 4.20
N ASP A 1032 31.91 35.22 3.37
CA ASP A 1032 30.62 34.49 3.32
C ASP A 1032 30.76 32.96 3.26
N ALA A 1033 30.03 32.12 3.99
CA ALA A 1033 30.17 30.67 3.81
C ALA A 1033 29.60 30.18 2.46
N PHE A 1034 30.17 29.11 1.88
CA PHE A 1034 29.47 28.38 0.81
C PHE A 1034 28.22 27.73 1.41
N GLY A 1035 27.05 28.00 0.83
CA GLY A 1035 25.80 27.43 1.30
C GLY A 1035 25.81 25.90 1.24
N ALA A 1036 25.44 25.25 2.34
CA ALA A 1036 25.17 23.81 2.35
C ALA A 1036 23.78 23.59 1.76
N GLU A 1037 23.69 23.03 0.55
CA GLU A 1037 22.42 22.50 0.06
C GLU A 1037 22.14 21.16 0.77
N SER A 1038 20.90 21.00 1.21
CA SER A 1038 20.50 19.81 1.95
C SER A 1038 20.52 18.60 1.02
N ALA A 1039 21.22 17.53 1.42
CA ALA A 1039 21.12 16.25 0.73
C ALA A 1039 19.65 15.82 0.63
N PRO A 1040 19.19 15.27 -0.51
CA PRO A 1040 17.84 14.76 -0.62
C PRO A 1040 17.56 13.75 0.50
N ALA A 1041 16.42 13.91 1.16
CA ALA A 1041 16.01 13.00 2.22
C ALA A 1041 15.92 11.57 1.66
N PRO A 1042 16.42 10.55 2.37
CA PRO A 1042 16.27 9.16 1.95
C PRO A 1042 14.78 8.83 1.84
N THR A 1043 14.38 8.33 0.68
CA THR A 1043 13.05 7.78 0.46
C THR A 1043 12.86 6.59 1.40
N ALA A 1044 11.96 6.72 2.37
CA ALA A 1044 11.65 5.65 3.30
C ALA A 1044 11.06 4.46 2.52
N LEU A 1045 11.60 3.27 2.76
CA LEU A 1045 10.99 2.01 2.36
C LEU A 1045 9.64 1.89 3.08
N ALA A 1046 8.55 2.04 2.34
CA ALA A 1046 7.22 1.75 2.85
C ALA A 1046 7.07 0.23 2.94
N ALA A 1047 7.08 -0.30 4.16
CA ALA A 1047 6.65 -1.66 4.41
C ALA A 1047 5.15 -1.80 4.05
N PRO A 1048 4.74 -2.88 3.37
CA PRO A 1048 3.32 -3.15 3.15
C PRO A 1048 2.62 -3.32 4.52
N PRO A 1049 1.37 -2.89 4.66
CA PRO A 1049 0.60 -3.14 5.87
C PRO A 1049 0.44 -4.66 6.06
N ALA A 1050 1.12 -5.21 7.05
CA ALA A 1050 0.85 -6.55 7.55
C ALA A 1050 -0.48 -6.51 8.31
N GLY A 1051 -1.49 -7.17 7.76
CA GLY A 1051 -2.81 -7.23 8.37
C GLY A 1051 -3.77 -8.09 7.56
N GLU A 1052 -3.48 -9.38 7.43
CA GLU A 1052 -4.55 -10.34 7.19
C GLU A 1052 -5.27 -10.58 8.52
N THR A 1053 -6.54 -10.19 8.56
CA THR A 1053 -7.47 -10.59 9.61
C THR A 1053 -7.60 -12.11 9.61
N ALA A 1054 -7.35 -12.72 10.77
CA ALA A 1054 -7.67 -14.13 11.00
C ALA A 1054 -9.15 -14.39 10.64
N PRO A 1055 -9.46 -15.48 9.92
CA PRO A 1055 -10.84 -15.82 9.61
C PRO A 1055 -11.65 -16.00 10.90
N ALA A 1056 -12.89 -15.51 10.89
CA ALA A 1056 -13.81 -15.67 12.01
C ALA A 1056 -13.99 -17.15 12.35
N GLU A 1057 -13.93 -17.49 13.64
CA GLU A 1057 -14.12 -18.85 14.15
C GLU A 1057 -15.51 -19.38 13.74
N LEU A 1058 -15.53 -20.22 12.70
CA LEU A 1058 -16.67 -21.07 12.38
C LEU A 1058 -16.66 -22.25 13.36
N LEU A 1059 -17.53 -22.20 14.37
CA LEU A 1059 -17.81 -23.36 15.22
C LEU A 1059 -18.27 -24.52 14.33
N GLN A 1060 -17.39 -25.51 14.16
CA GLN A 1060 -17.67 -26.65 13.31
C GLN A 1060 -18.54 -27.67 14.02
N SER A 1061 -19.79 -27.81 13.56
CA SER A 1061 -20.78 -28.66 14.19
C SER A 1061 -20.76 -30.13 13.75
N ALA A 1062 -20.61 -30.42 12.46
CA ALA A 1062 -21.01 -31.73 11.95
C ALA A 1062 -20.08 -32.83 12.49
N ASN A 1063 -20.67 -33.92 12.99
CA ASN A 1063 -19.95 -35.16 13.26
C ASN A 1063 -20.02 -36.08 12.02
N LEU A 1064 -18.86 -36.53 11.54
CA LEU A 1064 -18.70 -37.36 10.34
C LEU A 1064 -18.32 -38.82 10.65
N ASP A 1065 -18.23 -39.21 11.92
CA ASP A 1065 -17.82 -40.56 12.36
C ASP A 1065 -18.71 -41.67 11.78
N PHE A 1066 -19.92 -41.34 11.31
CA PHE A 1066 -20.80 -42.29 10.63
C PHE A 1066 -20.26 -42.74 9.27
N LEU A 1067 -19.27 -42.06 8.68
CA LEU A 1067 -18.68 -42.44 7.40
C LEU A 1067 -17.80 -43.70 7.57
N ALA A 1068 -18.01 -44.71 6.73
CA ALA A 1068 -17.18 -45.91 6.75
C ALA A 1068 -15.76 -45.67 6.22
N ARG A 1069 -15.59 -44.66 5.37
CA ARG A 1069 -14.33 -44.22 4.78
C ARG A 1069 -14.28 -42.68 4.87
N GLY A 1070 -13.14 -42.16 5.31
CA GLY A 1070 -12.87 -40.72 5.31
C GLY A 1070 -12.31 -40.24 3.98
N ALA A 1071 -11.78 -39.01 3.99
CA ALA A 1071 -11.12 -38.44 2.84
C ALA A 1071 -9.94 -39.30 2.37
N VAL A 1072 -9.71 -39.34 1.06
CA VAL A 1072 -8.45 -39.84 0.50
C VAL A 1072 -7.49 -38.67 0.36
N VAL A 1073 -6.31 -38.80 0.96
CA VAL A 1073 -5.22 -37.82 0.85
C VAL A 1073 -4.04 -38.49 0.15
N LEU A 1074 -3.68 -37.98 -1.02
CA LEU A 1074 -2.47 -38.35 -1.74
C LEU A 1074 -1.52 -37.16 -1.67
N ALA A 1075 -0.49 -37.24 -0.84
CA ALA A 1075 0.46 -36.16 -0.61
C ALA A 1075 1.75 -36.34 -1.42
N ASN A 1076 2.38 -35.23 -1.78
CA ASN A 1076 3.71 -35.18 -2.41
C ASN A 1076 3.83 -35.95 -3.74
N LEU A 1077 2.79 -35.94 -4.58
CA LEU A 1077 2.88 -36.50 -5.92
C LEU A 1077 3.85 -35.69 -6.77
N LEU A 1078 4.74 -36.38 -7.47
CA LEU A 1078 5.74 -35.80 -8.35
C LEU A 1078 5.19 -35.70 -9.78
N PRO A 1079 5.22 -34.52 -10.42
CA PRO A 1079 4.99 -34.42 -11.84
C PRO A 1079 6.11 -35.09 -12.64
N ASP A 1080 5.76 -35.59 -13.83
CA ASP A 1080 6.76 -36.05 -14.80
C ASP A 1080 7.51 -34.88 -15.47
N ASP A 1081 8.46 -35.18 -16.37
CA ASP A 1081 9.27 -34.18 -17.07
C ASP A 1081 8.44 -33.20 -17.92
N ASN A 1082 7.18 -33.53 -18.24
CA ASN A 1082 6.25 -32.67 -18.98
C ASN A 1082 5.28 -31.90 -18.06
N GLY A 1083 5.39 -32.07 -16.74
CA GLY A 1083 4.47 -31.47 -15.77
C GLY A 1083 3.16 -32.22 -15.60
N CYS A 1084 3.06 -33.47 -16.07
CA CYS A 1084 1.84 -34.27 -16.03
C CYS A 1084 1.83 -35.26 -14.86
N ILE A 1085 0.64 -35.48 -14.28
CA ILE A 1085 0.39 -36.46 -13.22
C ILE A 1085 -0.90 -37.22 -13.56
N ALA A 1086 -0.85 -38.55 -13.48
CA ALA A 1086 -2.01 -39.41 -13.61
C ALA A 1086 -2.29 -40.11 -12.28
N VAL A 1087 -3.46 -39.85 -11.70
CA VAL A 1087 -3.95 -40.52 -10.49
C VAL A 1087 -5.01 -41.54 -10.87
N ASP A 1088 -4.83 -42.80 -10.48
CA ASP A 1088 -5.82 -43.86 -10.71
C ASP A 1088 -7.18 -43.47 -10.10
N ARG A 1089 -8.25 -43.56 -10.90
CA ARG A 1089 -9.62 -43.26 -10.47
C ARG A 1089 -10.05 -44.11 -9.27
N GLN A 1090 -9.54 -45.34 -9.14
CA GLN A 1090 -9.83 -46.23 -8.01
C GLN A 1090 -9.17 -45.73 -6.71
N ALA A 1091 -8.00 -45.11 -6.80
CA ALA A 1091 -7.29 -44.58 -5.63
C ALA A 1091 -8.09 -43.45 -4.95
N LEU A 1092 -8.91 -42.71 -5.69
CA LEU A 1092 -9.76 -41.63 -5.16
C LEU A 1092 -10.97 -42.11 -4.34
N GLY A 1093 -11.24 -43.42 -4.31
CA GLY A 1093 -12.33 -44.00 -3.54
C GLY A 1093 -13.75 -43.54 -3.96
N PRO A 1094 -14.76 -43.78 -3.11
CA PRO A 1094 -16.16 -43.41 -3.36
C PRO A 1094 -16.45 -41.94 -3.00
N CYS A 1095 -15.46 -41.06 -3.24
CA CYS A 1095 -15.55 -39.63 -3.02
C CYS A 1095 -16.11 -38.92 -4.25
N GLN A 1096 -16.63 -37.71 -4.05
CA GLN A 1096 -17.43 -36.99 -5.05
C GLN A 1096 -16.80 -35.67 -5.49
N ARG A 1097 -15.95 -35.08 -4.64
CA ARG A 1097 -15.21 -33.85 -4.95
C ARG A 1097 -13.72 -34.11 -4.77
N VAL A 1098 -12.93 -33.62 -5.71
CA VAL A 1098 -11.47 -33.75 -5.68
C VAL A 1098 -10.86 -32.37 -5.74
N TRP A 1099 -10.07 -32.04 -4.72
CA TRP A 1099 -9.23 -30.85 -4.69
C TRP A 1099 -7.80 -31.24 -5.07
N VAL A 1100 -7.26 -30.55 -6.06
CA VAL A 1100 -5.88 -30.69 -6.52
C VAL A 1100 -5.13 -29.43 -6.13
N VAL A 1101 -4.06 -29.60 -5.39
CA VAL A 1101 -3.22 -28.50 -4.88
C VAL A 1101 -1.80 -28.71 -5.38
N ALA A 1102 -1.34 -27.85 -6.28
CA ALA A 1102 0.04 -27.82 -6.73
C ALA A 1102 0.80 -26.75 -5.94
N ILE A 1103 1.96 -27.12 -5.38
CA ILE A 1103 2.78 -26.26 -4.53
C ILE A 1103 4.22 -26.31 -5.01
N ASP A 1104 4.87 -25.16 -5.03
CA ASP A 1104 6.34 -25.04 -5.09
C ASP A 1104 6.82 -23.99 -4.05
N PRO A 1105 8.12 -23.65 -3.97
CA PRO A 1105 8.60 -22.67 -3.00
C PRO A 1105 7.99 -21.26 -3.15
N GLN A 1106 7.47 -20.91 -4.33
CA GLN A 1106 6.98 -19.56 -4.65
C GLN A 1106 5.46 -19.46 -4.76
N ASN A 1107 4.79 -20.57 -5.11
CA ASN A 1107 3.41 -20.59 -5.55
C ASN A 1107 2.59 -21.71 -4.90
N ILE A 1108 1.29 -21.48 -4.79
CA ILE A 1108 0.26 -22.49 -4.57
C ILE A 1108 -0.88 -22.27 -5.57
N ALA A 1109 -1.28 -23.33 -6.25
CA ALA A 1109 -2.41 -23.37 -7.17
C ALA A 1109 -3.40 -24.42 -6.70
N CYS A 1110 -4.66 -24.05 -6.50
CA CYS A 1110 -5.73 -24.94 -6.08
C CYS A 1110 -6.84 -24.97 -7.13
N ARG A 1111 -7.16 -26.15 -7.63
CA ARG A 1111 -8.32 -26.38 -8.50
C ARG A 1111 -9.17 -27.53 -7.98
N SER A 1112 -10.46 -27.51 -8.29
CA SER A 1112 -11.34 -28.63 -7.96
C SER A 1112 -12.04 -29.21 -9.18
N VAL A 1113 -12.33 -30.50 -9.10
CA VAL A 1113 -13.16 -31.22 -10.08
C VAL A 1113 -14.16 -32.11 -9.34
N THR A 1114 -15.26 -32.41 -10.00
CA THR A 1114 -16.35 -33.21 -9.43
C THR A 1114 -16.40 -34.56 -10.12
N LEU A 1115 -16.75 -35.58 -9.36
CA LEU A 1115 -16.94 -36.95 -9.81
C LEU A 1115 -18.44 -37.28 -9.85
N PRO A 1116 -18.85 -38.36 -10.55
CA PRO A 1116 -20.22 -38.84 -10.49
C PRO A 1116 -20.67 -39.18 -9.06
N GLU A 1117 -21.99 -39.18 -8.82
CA GLU A 1117 -22.54 -39.63 -7.54
C GLU A 1117 -22.14 -41.09 -7.27
N ASP A 1118 -21.91 -41.39 -6.00
CA ASP A 1118 -21.61 -42.74 -5.49
C ASP A 1118 -22.40 -42.95 -4.19
N THR A 1119 -22.62 -44.20 -3.82
CA THR A 1119 -23.42 -44.58 -2.64
C THR A 1119 -22.66 -44.24 -1.36
N ARG A 1120 -23.32 -43.59 -0.40
CA ARG A 1120 -22.76 -43.35 0.93
C ARG A 1120 -22.69 -44.66 1.72
N HIS A 1121 -21.49 -45.04 2.15
CA HIS A 1121 -21.27 -46.16 3.06
C HIS A 1121 -21.16 -45.65 4.50
N THR A 1122 -22.04 -46.11 5.38
CA THR A 1122 -22.07 -45.69 6.79
C THR A 1122 -21.70 -46.80 7.77
N VAL A 1123 -21.23 -46.41 8.95
CA VAL A 1123 -21.02 -47.26 10.12
C VAL A 1123 -22.11 -46.93 11.14
N ASP A 1124 -22.69 -47.95 11.75
CA ASP A 1124 -23.65 -47.76 12.83
C ASP A 1124 -22.91 -47.34 14.12
N LEU A 1125 -23.10 -46.09 14.53
CA LEU A 1125 -22.52 -45.49 15.73
C LEU A 1125 -23.29 -45.84 17.01
N ARG A 1126 -24.44 -46.52 16.89
CA ARG A 1126 -25.22 -46.94 18.06
C ARG A 1126 -24.49 -48.04 18.81
N LEU A 1127 -24.71 -48.11 20.12
CA LEU A 1127 -24.24 -49.23 20.94
C LEU A 1127 -24.83 -50.54 20.42
N ALA A 1128 -23.96 -51.49 20.03
CA ALA A 1128 -24.36 -52.78 19.45
C ALA A 1128 -25.33 -53.58 20.35
N GLY A 1129 -25.22 -53.41 21.67
CA GLY A 1129 -26.25 -53.79 22.63
C GLY A 1129 -26.83 -52.52 23.26
N GLY A 1130 -28.04 -52.15 22.85
CA GLY A 1130 -28.73 -50.99 23.42
C GLY A 1130 -28.89 -51.11 24.94
N LEU A 1131 -28.68 -50.01 25.65
CA LEU A 1131 -28.97 -49.92 27.07
C LEU A 1131 -30.49 -49.92 27.27
N ASP A 1132 -30.98 -50.72 28.23
CA ASP A 1132 -32.40 -50.77 28.57
C ASP A 1132 -32.86 -49.39 29.09
N PRO A 1133 -33.73 -48.65 28.38
CA PRO A 1133 -34.12 -47.31 28.80
C PRO A 1133 -34.84 -47.27 30.15
N ALA A 1134 -35.31 -48.41 30.67
CA ALA A 1134 -35.89 -48.53 32.00
C ALA A 1134 -34.85 -48.66 33.14
N ARG A 1135 -33.55 -48.75 32.82
CA ARG A 1135 -32.46 -48.94 33.79
C ARG A 1135 -31.51 -47.75 33.80
N HIS A 1136 -30.94 -47.49 34.98
CA HIS A 1136 -29.85 -46.52 35.12
C HIS A 1136 -28.51 -47.21 34.86
N PHE A 1137 -27.70 -46.62 33.99
CA PHE A 1137 -26.35 -47.08 33.69
C PHE A 1137 -25.34 -46.01 34.06
N THR A 1138 -24.12 -46.45 34.38
CA THR A 1138 -22.96 -45.58 34.60
C THR A 1138 -21.81 -46.14 33.77
N GLN A 1139 -21.12 -45.27 33.04
CA GLN A 1139 -19.93 -45.65 32.28
C GLN A 1139 -18.78 -45.93 33.24
N GLN A 1140 -18.20 -47.13 33.17
CA GLN A 1140 -17.03 -47.51 33.97
C GLN A 1140 -15.87 -47.84 33.02
N LYS A 1141 -14.80 -47.04 33.06
CA LYS A 1141 -13.59 -47.26 32.25
C LYS A 1141 -12.72 -48.31 32.97
N GLN A 1142 -12.70 -49.54 32.46
CA GLN A 1142 -11.79 -50.59 32.94
C GLN A 1142 -10.54 -50.62 32.06
N ILE A 1143 -9.36 -50.57 32.68
CA ILE A 1143 -8.07 -50.72 31.99
C ILE A 1143 -7.58 -52.13 32.27
N SER A 1144 -7.50 -52.96 31.24
CA SER A 1144 -6.86 -54.28 31.28
C SER A 1144 -5.54 -54.22 30.51
N VAL A 1145 -4.46 -54.72 31.11
CA VAL A 1145 -3.16 -54.89 30.44
C VAL A 1145 -3.29 -56.10 29.51
N VAL A 1146 -3.03 -55.90 28.22
CA VAL A 1146 -2.97 -56.98 27.23
C VAL A 1146 -1.50 -57.32 27.01
N ASP A 1147 -1.15 -58.61 27.09
CA ASP A 1147 0.21 -59.08 26.88
C ASP A 1147 0.63 -58.92 25.41
N GLN A 1148 1.93 -58.76 25.16
CA GLN A 1148 2.47 -58.49 23.83
C GLN A 1148 2.23 -59.70 22.89
N GLY A 1149 1.21 -59.60 22.03
CA GLY A 1149 0.89 -60.61 21.01
C GLY A 1149 -0.60 -60.94 20.81
N GLU A 1150 -1.50 -60.35 21.59
CA GLU A 1150 -2.97 -60.41 21.36
C GLU A 1150 -3.53 -59.19 20.63
#